data_AF-A0A937N6I1-F1
#
_entry.id   AF-A0A937N6I1-F1
#
_cell.length_a   1.000
_cell.length_b   1.000
_cell.length_c   1.000
_cell.angle_alpha   90.00
_cell.angle_beta   90.00
_cell.angle_gamma   90.00
#
_symmetry.space_group_name_H-M   'P 1'
#
loop_
_entity.id
_entity.type
_entity.pdbx_description
1 polymer ?
#
loop_
_entity_poly.entity_id
_entity_poly.type
_entity_poly.pdbx_seq_one_letter_code
_entity_poly.pdbx_strand_id
1 'polypeptide(L)'
;MLKTRRAQIGRSPRCRVLLGWALGGVVLALAPIAHAGEAGAPASVNYRRPFEPSTRPALLALPPGAIEPDGWLRDWCLAARDGFTGHMDEYDDEFKRAWAPDHKMTGEGLLWYKGAWPYEGGGYWFDGLARLGFALHDETLIALAKNRLYAVADNMNSDGLLFLWWLDRKNPDDRKAVTAALEGWPLWACGLLGRAMTGFYAGSGDKHVLDALEQAYAPDPDCLRWITGNMSNPWPAYDTYCWTGNQGIAAALDAMFQQQGGALLPNLNRYRDPPDLNPGATVANAHVVEFLESTTPWAVGYLWTGDRRYLEAAVGWHELLDRVSMQPHGVPVSDEWYGPTGAFRGSETCDVAGYVWSQISLLLVTGEGRMADRAERAFFNAGPATVSRDFKTHVYFQSPNRFANLSPDFPHGPRASGGTYQRKHSPLCCTAALNRIVPWYVTHMWMGTCDNGLAATCYGPCKVTALVADRVPIVITCKTDYPFNEATEISVQPAREAAFPLDFRIPGWCTAPRLEVNGSVVAAEWRKRGQESFVRSTRRAGSRQMTPDPFFSNGPSGFARIHRTWKPGDSVRLTLPMTACLQTGRDASSGAPYDGAHRATLVTIPEKNSTRGVQYATVSYGPLLFALPIPDTLDANTPDRSTQWKFALDVQDPNLTIERTAMPARWDWPLAAPLKLRTNAVAVAWNPDPLAPRLPLLPAAKQNPPQQVTLIPYGCTKFRISMFPVTAEPEVKPSAIRRILFLGNSITLHGPNPGIGWTGNWGMAASSQDKDYVHLVTGALARHCGATPEIMVRNIADFERNYATYDVDLQLKDCFAFEPDLVVLAIGENVSALDSEDAKSQFKAGVMNILRCTLAGRRPLVVVRSCFWTNAAKDQVLSQACQEAGGIFVNIGPLGQDAANAARSERSFTHDGVAGHPGDKGMQAIANAIVKAVLSHQAAGIGGTRK
;
A
#
# COMPACT_ATOMS: atom_id res chain seq x y z
N MET A 1 -33.54 51.96 38.84
CA MET A 1 -33.67 52.66 40.14
C MET A 1 -32.88 51.83 41.17
N LEU A 2 -31.86 52.39 41.86
CA LEU A 2 -31.91 52.87 43.27
C LEU A 2 -32.38 51.77 44.25
N LYS A 3 -31.66 51.35 45.31
CA LYS A 3 -30.57 51.93 46.16
C LYS A 3 -29.64 50.77 46.63
N THR A 4 -28.30 50.82 46.66
CA THR A 4 -27.33 51.50 47.57
C THR A 4 -27.53 51.36 49.10
N ARG A 5 -26.59 50.74 49.83
CA ARG A 5 -25.64 51.40 50.78
C ARG A 5 -24.63 50.43 51.46
N ARG A 6 -23.60 51.01 52.14
CA ARG A 6 -22.48 50.36 52.89
C ARG A 6 -22.55 50.65 54.40
N ALA A 7 -21.85 49.86 55.24
CA ALA A 7 -21.09 50.30 56.43
C ALA A 7 -20.12 49.18 56.94
N GLN A 8 -19.24 49.36 57.95
CA GLN A 8 -17.96 50.12 58.03
C GLN A 8 -17.21 49.79 59.38
N ILE A 9 -15.91 50.16 59.52
CA ILE A 9 -15.04 50.17 60.75
C ILE A 9 -14.33 48.81 61.07
N GLY A 10 -13.08 48.72 61.58
CA GLY A 10 -11.99 49.72 61.80
C GLY A 10 -10.97 49.38 62.94
N ARG A 11 -9.96 50.26 63.16
CA ARG A 11 -8.96 50.37 64.28
C ARG A 11 -7.60 49.58 64.26
N SER A 12 -6.54 50.17 63.66
CA SER A 12 -5.35 50.84 64.27
C SER A 12 -4.63 50.32 65.56
N PRO A 13 -3.39 50.79 65.93
CA PRO A 13 -2.09 50.95 65.20
C PRO A 13 -0.79 50.74 66.10
N ARG A 14 0.46 50.95 65.60
CA ARG A 14 1.65 51.57 66.33
C ARG A 14 3.00 51.67 65.55
N CYS A 15 3.68 52.83 65.66
CA CYS A 15 5.13 53.21 65.82
C CYS A 15 6.31 52.25 65.44
N ARG A 16 7.62 52.62 65.25
CA ARG A 16 8.52 53.83 65.10
C ARG A 16 10.00 53.31 64.86
N VAL A 17 11.09 54.04 64.53
CA VAL A 17 11.43 55.19 63.62
C VAL A 17 12.97 55.48 63.59
N LEU A 18 13.56 55.71 62.39
CA LEU A 18 14.83 56.42 62.02
C LEU A 18 16.29 55.93 62.37
N LEU A 19 17.24 56.40 61.52
CA LEU A 19 18.74 56.34 61.53
C LEU A 19 19.42 54.96 61.33
N GLY A 20 20.61 54.82 60.72
CA GLY A 20 21.52 55.79 60.05
C GLY A 20 22.89 55.17 59.64
N TRP A 21 23.84 55.99 59.13
CA TRP A 21 25.24 55.67 58.70
C TRP A 21 25.46 55.12 57.26
N ALA A 22 26.72 55.21 56.77
CA ALA A 22 27.08 55.26 55.34
C ALA A 22 28.52 54.75 55.00
N LEU A 23 28.92 54.90 53.72
CA LEU A 23 30.21 54.60 53.04
C LEU A 23 30.39 53.17 52.50
N GLY A 24 30.85 53.04 51.23
CA GLY A 24 31.61 51.83 50.82
C GLY A 24 31.49 51.22 49.41
N GLY A 25 31.60 51.99 48.31
CA GLY A 25 32.26 51.47 47.09
C GLY A 25 31.44 50.81 45.95
N VAL A 26 32.01 50.94 44.74
CA VAL A 26 31.75 50.23 43.47
C VAL A 26 30.32 50.27 42.90
N VAL A 27 30.14 51.03 41.82
CA VAL A 27 28.94 51.00 40.97
C VAL A 27 29.08 49.93 39.89
N LEU A 28 28.20 48.93 39.92
CA LEU A 28 27.90 48.04 38.79
C LEU A 28 26.41 48.19 38.46
N ALA A 29 26.11 48.67 37.26
CA ALA A 29 24.74 49.03 36.89
C ALA A 29 23.91 47.77 36.53
N LEU A 30 22.97 47.41 37.41
CA LEU A 30 21.90 46.44 37.13
C LEU A 30 20.61 47.19 36.79
N ALA A 31 19.95 46.76 35.72
CA ALA A 31 18.69 47.34 35.25
C ALA A 31 17.50 46.95 36.18
N PRO A 32 16.39 47.72 36.18
CA PRO A 32 15.25 47.45 37.06
C PRO A 32 14.58 46.11 36.75
N ILE A 33 14.23 45.36 37.79
CA ILE A 33 13.43 44.14 37.67
C ILE A 33 12.00 44.52 37.28
N ALA A 34 11.63 44.23 36.03
CA ALA A 34 10.24 44.29 35.59
C ALA A 34 9.39 43.35 36.45
N HIS A 35 8.21 43.79 36.89
CA HIS A 35 7.31 42.92 37.65
C HIS A 35 6.88 41.74 36.78
N ALA A 36 7.13 40.52 37.28
CA ALA A 36 6.56 39.33 36.68
C ALA A 36 5.03 39.41 36.81
N GLY A 37 4.35 39.61 35.68
CA GLY A 37 2.90 39.44 35.61
C GLY A 37 2.54 38.03 36.03
N GLU A 38 1.41 37.88 36.73
CA GLU A 38 0.94 36.56 37.18
C GLU A 38 0.82 35.62 35.98
N ALA A 39 1.51 34.48 36.04
CA ALA A 39 1.42 33.47 35.01
C ALA A 39 0.01 32.86 35.05
N GLY A 40 -0.85 33.34 34.14
CA GLY A 40 -2.20 32.82 33.98
C GLY A 40 -2.20 31.30 33.81
N ALA A 41 -3.26 30.65 34.29
CA ALA A 41 -3.39 29.20 34.18
C ALA A 41 -3.18 28.76 32.72
N PRO A 42 -2.45 27.65 32.46
CA PRO A 42 -2.15 27.21 31.10
C PRO A 42 -3.46 26.98 30.33
N ALA A 43 -3.58 27.65 29.17
CA ALA A 43 -4.80 27.67 28.37
C ALA A 43 -5.25 26.25 28.01
N SER A 44 -6.56 26.00 28.05
CA SER A 44 -7.10 24.68 27.74
C SER A 44 -6.81 24.30 26.30
N VAL A 45 -6.38 23.06 26.04
CA VAL A 45 -6.26 22.56 24.67
C VAL A 45 -7.67 22.47 24.06
N ASN A 46 -7.88 23.09 22.89
CA ASN A 46 -9.23 23.35 22.36
C ASN A 46 -10.03 22.07 22.09
N TYR A 47 -9.36 21.05 21.54
CA TYR A 47 -9.95 19.77 21.13
C TYR A 47 -9.55 18.59 22.03
N ARG A 48 -8.96 18.86 23.20
CA ARG A 48 -8.68 17.84 24.21
C ARG A 48 -9.97 17.19 24.70
N ARG A 49 -9.95 15.86 24.82
CA ARG A 49 -11.02 15.09 25.47
C ARG A 49 -11.00 15.33 27.00
N PRO A 50 -12.14 15.32 27.70
CA PRO A 50 -12.20 15.57 29.14
C PRO A 50 -11.24 14.68 29.96
N PHE A 51 -11.13 13.42 29.58
CA PHE A 51 -10.19 12.45 30.16
C PHE A 51 -9.12 12.12 29.12
N GLU A 52 -7.84 12.22 29.52
CA GLU A 52 -6.70 11.79 28.71
C GLU A 52 -5.97 10.66 29.45
N PRO A 53 -5.63 9.54 28.79
CA PRO A 53 -4.82 8.46 29.35
C PRO A 53 -3.32 8.80 29.34
N SER A 54 -2.45 7.81 29.52
CA SER A 54 -1.01 8.02 29.75
C SER A 54 -0.28 8.71 28.59
N THR A 55 -0.77 8.56 27.35
CA THR A 55 -0.32 9.36 26.20
C THR A 55 -1.50 9.88 25.39
N ARG A 56 -1.22 10.81 24.46
CA ARG A 56 -2.21 11.57 23.68
C ARG A 56 -1.87 11.48 22.18
N PRO A 57 -2.87 11.53 21.28
CA PRO A 57 -2.65 11.63 19.84
C PRO A 57 -1.78 12.83 19.46
N ALA A 58 -0.96 12.70 18.43
CA ALA A 58 -0.11 13.78 17.90
C ALA A 58 -0.90 14.83 17.09
N LEU A 59 -2.12 14.49 16.67
CA LEU A 59 -3.13 15.35 16.04
C LEU A 59 -4.52 15.01 16.61
N LEU A 60 -5.39 16.02 16.74
CA LEU A 60 -6.71 15.89 17.36
C LEU A 60 -7.80 15.97 16.28
N ALA A 61 -8.67 14.96 16.19
CA ALA A 61 -9.78 14.98 15.25
C ALA A 61 -10.75 16.13 15.57
N LEU A 62 -11.13 16.90 14.55
CA LEU A 62 -12.20 17.89 14.68
C LEU A 62 -13.58 17.17 14.73
N PRO A 63 -14.62 17.78 15.32
CA PRO A 63 -15.99 17.29 15.20
C PRO A 63 -16.40 17.10 13.73
N PRO A 64 -17.08 16.01 13.36
CA PRO A 64 -17.81 15.95 12.08
C PRO A 64 -18.70 17.18 11.92
N GLY A 65 -18.67 17.81 10.73
CA GLY A 65 -19.32 19.11 10.49
C GLY A 65 -18.48 20.34 10.86
N ALA A 66 -17.28 20.19 11.43
CA ALA A 66 -16.28 21.26 11.48
C ALA A 66 -15.55 21.47 10.13
N ILE A 67 -15.73 20.55 9.18
CA ILE A 67 -15.20 20.62 7.81
C ILE A 67 -16.35 20.35 6.83
N GLU A 68 -16.59 21.32 5.96
CA GLU A 68 -17.55 21.26 4.85
C GLU A 68 -16.76 21.09 3.54
N PRO A 69 -17.08 20.10 2.69
CA PRO A 69 -16.48 20.00 1.36
C PRO A 69 -17.04 21.09 0.44
N ASP A 70 -16.21 21.60 -0.46
CA ASP A 70 -16.58 22.60 -1.48
C ASP A 70 -16.26 22.07 -2.90
N GLY A 71 -16.69 22.78 -3.94
CA GLY A 71 -16.39 22.48 -5.35
C GLY A 71 -16.61 21.02 -5.75
N TRP A 72 -15.64 20.45 -6.49
CA TRP A 72 -15.73 19.09 -7.02
C TRP A 72 -15.90 18.01 -5.94
N LEU A 73 -15.29 18.22 -4.77
CA LEU A 73 -15.36 17.27 -3.66
C LEU A 73 -16.76 17.29 -3.02
N ARG A 74 -17.40 18.47 -2.98
CA ARG A 74 -18.79 18.61 -2.53
C ARG A 74 -19.76 17.89 -3.45
N ASP A 75 -19.59 17.99 -4.78
CA ASP A 75 -20.41 17.24 -5.73
C ASP A 75 -20.26 15.73 -5.54
N TRP A 76 -19.05 15.24 -5.27
CA TRP A 76 -18.83 13.81 -5.00
C TRP A 76 -19.48 13.37 -3.67
N CYS A 77 -19.52 14.24 -2.65
CA CYS A 77 -20.32 14.03 -1.44
C CYS A 77 -21.84 14.06 -1.69
N LEU A 78 -22.34 14.95 -2.54
CA LEU A 78 -23.76 14.99 -2.93
C LEU A 78 -24.15 13.71 -3.68
N ALA A 79 -23.30 13.22 -4.59
CA ALA A 79 -23.54 11.96 -5.27
C ALA A 79 -23.58 10.77 -4.30
N ALA A 80 -22.71 10.74 -3.28
CA ALA A 80 -22.75 9.72 -2.24
C ALA A 80 -24.08 9.74 -1.47
N ARG A 81 -24.60 10.93 -1.13
CA ARG A 81 -25.92 11.13 -0.52
C ARG A 81 -27.04 10.64 -1.43
N ASP A 82 -27.06 11.10 -2.69
CA ASP A 82 -28.13 10.86 -3.68
C ASP A 82 -28.07 9.45 -4.31
N GLY A 83 -27.07 8.66 -3.92
CA GLY A 83 -26.85 7.25 -4.23
C GLY A 83 -26.83 6.40 -2.97
N PHE A 84 -25.86 5.48 -2.85
CA PHE A 84 -25.77 4.50 -1.76
C PHE A 84 -26.00 5.08 -0.36
N THR A 85 -25.30 6.14 0.04
CA THR A 85 -25.22 6.51 1.47
C THR A 85 -26.55 7.01 2.03
N GLY A 86 -27.36 7.74 1.26
CA GLY A 86 -28.71 8.13 1.68
C GLY A 86 -29.78 7.05 1.47
N HIS A 87 -29.53 6.07 0.60
CA HIS A 87 -30.58 5.19 0.05
C HIS A 87 -30.34 3.69 0.23
N MET A 88 -29.42 3.21 1.10
CA MET A 88 -29.09 1.78 1.27
C MET A 88 -30.30 0.84 1.42
N ASP A 89 -31.38 1.31 2.06
CA ASP A 89 -32.66 0.59 2.19
C ASP A 89 -33.30 0.20 0.84
N GLU A 90 -32.97 0.89 -0.24
CA GLU A 90 -33.44 0.58 -1.60
C GLU A 90 -32.60 -0.51 -2.30
N TYR A 91 -31.46 -0.94 -1.71
CA TYR A 91 -30.53 -1.86 -2.35
C TYR A 91 -30.68 -3.30 -1.84
N ASP A 92 -30.90 -3.48 -0.53
CA ASP A 92 -31.12 -4.80 0.07
C ASP A 92 -32.02 -4.75 1.33
N ASP A 93 -32.79 -5.81 1.55
CA ASP A 93 -33.59 -6.00 2.76
C ASP A 93 -32.71 -6.30 4.00
N GLU A 94 -31.47 -6.75 3.81
CA GLU A 94 -30.49 -6.83 4.92
C GLU A 94 -30.15 -5.43 5.48
N PHE A 95 -30.18 -4.36 4.67
CA PHE A 95 -29.96 -2.99 5.14
C PHE A 95 -31.17 -2.41 5.88
N LYS A 96 -32.38 -2.80 5.49
CA LYS A 96 -33.61 -2.47 6.25
C LYS A 96 -33.55 -3.05 7.66
N ARG A 97 -33.10 -4.30 7.78
CA ARG A 97 -32.89 -5.03 9.03
C ARG A 97 -31.63 -4.63 9.81
N ALA A 98 -30.81 -3.70 9.30
CA ALA A 98 -29.57 -3.28 9.95
C ALA A 98 -29.84 -2.72 11.36
N TRP A 99 -29.43 -3.48 12.37
CA TRP A 99 -29.66 -3.22 13.80
C TRP A 99 -31.13 -2.94 14.17
N ALA A 100 -32.09 -3.48 13.40
CA ALA A 100 -33.51 -3.29 13.66
C ALA A 100 -33.97 -4.06 14.92
N PRO A 101 -34.84 -3.51 15.81
CA PRO A 101 -35.11 -4.13 17.11
C PRO A 101 -35.85 -5.49 17.09
N ASP A 102 -36.44 -5.82 15.95
CA ASP A 102 -37.12 -7.08 15.63
C ASP A 102 -36.21 -8.11 14.95
N HIS A 103 -35.08 -7.70 14.34
CA HIS A 103 -34.07 -8.60 13.81
C HIS A 103 -33.01 -8.91 14.88
N LYS A 104 -32.88 -10.18 15.28
CA LYS A 104 -31.98 -10.61 16.37
C LYS A 104 -31.24 -11.90 16.00
N MET A 105 -29.92 -11.81 15.83
CA MET A 105 -29.10 -13.00 15.57
C MET A 105 -28.99 -13.86 16.84
N THR A 106 -29.46 -15.10 16.74
CA THR A 106 -29.39 -16.14 17.77
C THR A 106 -29.16 -17.50 17.10
N GLY A 107 -28.58 -18.46 17.82
CA GLY A 107 -28.30 -19.80 17.29
C GLY A 107 -27.49 -19.78 15.99
N GLU A 108 -27.97 -20.47 14.95
CA GLU A 108 -27.33 -20.45 13.62
C GLU A 108 -27.28 -19.06 12.96
N GLY A 109 -28.17 -18.14 13.33
CA GLY A 109 -28.23 -16.78 12.79
C GLY A 109 -27.04 -15.89 13.19
N LEU A 110 -26.21 -16.34 14.13
CA LEU A 110 -24.92 -15.71 14.48
C LEU A 110 -23.86 -15.86 13.37
N LEU A 111 -24.07 -16.77 12.43
CA LEU A 111 -23.21 -16.94 11.25
C LEU A 111 -23.60 -15.88 10.20
N TRP A 112 -22.65 -15.11 9.66
CA TRP A 112 -22.96 -13.98 8.75
C TRP A 112 -23.80 -14.40 7.54
N TYR A 113 -23.51 -15.57 6.98
CA TYR A 113 -24.21 -16.15 5.83
C TYR A 113 -25.59 -16.76 6.15
N LYS A 114 -26.05 -16.70 7.41
CA LYS A 114 -27.38 -17.18 7.86
C LYS A 114 -28.25 -16.09 8.51
N GLY A 115 -27.74 -14.88 8.73
CA GLY A 115 -28.55 -13.79 9.29
C GLY A 115 -27.80 -12.63 9.95
N ALA A 116 -26.47 -12.69 10.08
CA ALA A 116 -25.72 -11.64 10.75
C ALA A 116 -25.21 -10.49 9.82
N TRP A 117 -25.35 -10.59 8.50
CA TRP A 117 -24.96 -9.51 7.57
C TRP A 117 -25.48 -8.09 7.93
N PRO A 118 -26.72 -7.89 8.42
CA PRO A 118 -27.24 -6.58 8.80
C PRO A 118 -26.40 -5.82 9.84
N TYR A 119 -25.64 -6.52 10.70
CA TYR A 119 -24.92 -5.88 11.80
C TYR A 119 -23.58 -5.28 11.35
N GLU A 120 -22.78 -6.01 10.56
CA GLU A 120 -21.56 -5.46 9.93
C GLU A 120 -21.93 -4.40 8.87
N GLY A 121 -22.91 -4.72 8.01
CA GLY A 121 -23.38 -3.79 6.97
C GLY A 121 -23.93 -2.49 7.57
N GLY A 122 -24.72 -2.59 8.65
CA GLY A 122 -25.20 -1.43 9.40
C GLY A 122 -24.06 -0.62 10.03
N GLY A 123 -23.10 -1.27 10.69
CA GLY A 123 -21.95 -0.57 11.30
C GLY A 123 -21.14 0.27 10.30
N TYR A 124 -20.84 -0.29 9.13
CA TYR A 124 -20.16 0.45 8.05
C TYR A 124 -21.01 1.58 7.47
N TRP A 125 -22.29 1.32 7.20
CA TRP A 125 -23.19 2.32 6.61
C TRP A 125 -23.39 3.49 7.57
N PHE A 126 -23.71 3.24 8.84
CA PHE A 126 -24.05 4.30 9.81
C PHE A 126 -22.87 5.24 10.10
N ASP A 127 -21.64 4.73 10.13
CA ASP A 127 -20.41 5.54 10.30
C ASP A 127 -20.18 6.48 9.10
N GLY A 128 -20.38 6.00 7.87
CA GLY A 128 -20.34 6.82 6.66
C GLY A 128 -21.48 7.84 6.61
N LEU A 129 -22.72 7.39 6.85
CA LEU A 129 -23.95 8.18 6.85
C LEU A 129 -23.91 9.33 7.84
N ALA A 130 -23.54 9.08 9.09
CA ALA A 130 -23.43 10.12 10.13
C ALA A 130 -22.40 11.19 9.72
N ARG A 131 -21.19 10.78 9.32
CA ARG A 131 -20.12 11.70 8.92
C ARG A 131 -20.48 12.51 7.67
N LEU A 132 -21.14 11.90 6.70
CA LEU A 132 -21.61 12.58 5.49
C LEU A 132 -22.68 13.63 5.81
N GLY A 133 -23.65 13.27 6.65
CA GLY A 133 -24.71 14.18 7.11
C GLY A 133 -24.13 15.42 7.79
N PHE A 134 -23.23 15.24 8.77
CA PHE A 134 -22.58 16.39 9.42
C PHE A 134 -21.69 17.20 8.46
N ALA A 135 -20.90 16.57 7.60
CA ALA A 135 -20.02 17.27 6.65
C ALA A 135 -20.78 18.06 5.57
N LEU A 136 -21.98 17.63 5.19
CA LEU A 136 -22.86 18.37 4.26
C LEU A 136 -23.80 19.37 4.96
N HIS A 137 -23.89 19.33 6.30
CA HIS A 137 -24.99 19.89 7.09
C HIS A 137 -26.37 19.46 6.56
N ASP A 138 -26.52 18.19 6.20
CA ASP A 138 -27.76 17.61 5.71
C ASP A 138 -28.56 16.98 6.85
N GLU A 139 -29.50 17.76 7.40
CA GLU A 139 -30.41 17.35 8.49
C GLU A 139 -31.19 16.06 8.18
N THR A 140 -31.42 15.74 6.90
CA THR A 140 -32.13 14.50 6.50
C THR A 140 -31.25 13.28 6.75
N LEU A 141 -29.97 13.35 6.36
CA LEU A 141 -28.99 12.29 6.67
C LEU A 141 -28.71 12.20 8.16
N ILE A 142 -28.62 13.33 8.87
CA ILE A 142 -28.39 13.36 10.33
C ILE A 142 -29.58 12.72 11.06
N ALA A 143 -30.82 13.01 10.65
CA ALA A 143 -32.01 12.37 11.21
C ALA A 143 -32.07 10.87 10.89
N LEU A 144 -31.70 10.44 9.68
CA LEU A 144 -31.62 9.02 9.31
C LEU A 144 -30.57 8.28 10.15
N ALA A 145 -29.37 8.86 10.31
CA ALA A 145 -28.32 8.33 11.18
C ALA A 145 -28.81 8.21 12.63
N LYS A 146 -29.42 9.27 13.16
CA LYS A 146 -29.96 9.32 14.52
C LYS A 146 -30.98 8.20 14.74
N ASN A 147 -31.96 8.05 13.85
CA ASN A 147 -33.00 7.02 13.96
C ASN A 147 -32.41 5.60 13.96
N ARG A 148 -31.39 5.34 13.12
CA ARG A 148 -30.70 4.04 13.06
C ARG A 148 -29.88 3.73 14.31
N LEU A 149 -29.22 4.73 14.92
CA LEU A 149 -28.46 4.55 16.15
C LEU A 149 -29.36 4.50 17.40
N TYR A 150 -30.48 5.24 17.39
CA TYR A 150 -31.51 5.20 18.45
C TYR A 150 -32.18 3.83 18.54
N ALA A 151 -32.44 3.15 17.41
CA ALA A 151 -32.97 1.79 17.41
C ALA A 151 -32.14 0.81 18.29
N VAL A 152 -30.82 1.02 18.38
CA VAL A 152 -29.96 0.31 19.34
C VAL A 152 -30.01 0.93 20.72
N ALA A 153 -29.77 2.25 20.83
CA ALA A 153 -29.65 2.94 22.11
C ALA A 153 -30.90 2.81 23.01
N ASP A 154 -32.10 2.83 22.41
CA ASP A 154 -33.40 2.65 23.09
C ASP A 154 -33.58 1.25 23.69
N ASN A 155 -32.79 0.26 23.25
CA ASN A 155 -32.88 -1.14 23.68
C ASN A 155 -31.68 -1.59 24.54
N MET A 156 -30.65 -0.76 24.71
CA MET A 156 -29.44 -1.10 25.46
C MET A 156 -29.73 -1.43 26.94
N ASN A 157 -28.92 -2.32 27.49
CA ASN A 157 -28.93 -2.67 28.91
C ASN A 157 -27.54 -3.17 29.35
N SER A 158 -27.27 -3.17 30.65
CA SER A 158 -25.97 -3.53 31.23
C SER A 158 -25.64 -5.02 31.27
N ASP A 159 -26.52 -5.88 30.77
CA ASP A 159 -26.38 -7.34 30.76
C ASP A 159 -26.17 -7.90 29.34
N GLY A 160 -26.31 -7.07 28.29
CA GLY A 160 -26.03 -7.43 26.90
C GLY A 160 -24.57 -7.80 26.63
N LEU A 161 -24.34 -8.63 25.60
CA LEU A 161 -23.01 -8.85 25.03
C LEU A 161 -22.62 -7.70 24.09
N LEU A 162 -21.92 -6.69 24.62
CA LEU A 162 -21.68 -5.40 23.94
C LEU A 162 -23.03 -4.80 23.49
N PHE A 163 -23.20 -4.48 22.21
CA PHE A 163 -24.46 -3.97 21.65
C PHE A 163 -25.50 -5.07 21.36
N LEU A 164 -25.20 -6.35 21.61
CA LEU A 164 -26.14 -7.46 21.42
C LEU A 164 -27.04 -7.58 22.66
N TRP A 165 -27.89 -6.56 22.86
CA TRP A 165 -28.70 -6.35 24.06
C TRP A 165 -29.70 -7.48 24.38
N TRP A 166 -29.90 -8.42 23.43
CA TRP A 166 -30.78 -9.59 23.55
C TRP A 166 -30.05 -10.89 23.92
N LEU A 167 -28.73 -10.85 24.11
CA LEU A 167 -27.90 -11.98 24.56
C LEU A 167 -27.30 -11.67 25.93
N ASP A 168 -27.48 -12.55 26.92
CA ASP A 168 -27.07 -12.27 28.29
C ASP A 168 -25.58 -12.64 28.49
N ARG A 169 -24.76 -11.66 28.85
CA ARG A 169 -23.34 -11.88 29.18
C ARG A 169 -23.14 -12.71 30.46
N LYS A 170 -24.17 -12.95 31.27
CA LYS A 170 -24.15 -13.87 32.42
C LYS A 170 -24.49 -15.30 32.02
N ASN A 171 -25.11 -15.50 30.85
CA ASN A 171 -25.39 -16.82 30.29
C ASN A 171 -24.12 -17.42 29.64
N PRO A 172 -23.60 -18.56 30.12
CA PRO A 172 -22.43 -19.20 29.53
C PRO A 172 -22.66 -19.67 28.09
N ASP A 173 -23.88 -20.07 27.74
CA ASP A 173 -24.18 -20.58 26.40
C ASP A 173 -24.28 -19.45 25.36
N ASP A 174 -24.76 -18.26 25.72
CA ASP A 174 -24.73 -17.09 24.82
C ASP A 174 -23.29 -16.65 24.55
N ARG A 175 -22.44 -16.53 25.58
CA ARG A 175 -21.00 -16.27 25.41
C ARG A 175 -20.36 -17.28 24.47
N LYS A 176 -20.61 -18.58 24.72
CA LYS A 176 -20.04 -19.69 23.96
C LYS A 176 -20.52 -19.71 22.51
N ALA A 177 -21.81 -19.45 22.27
CA ALA A 177 -22.38 -19.39 20.93
C ALA A 177 -21.80 -18.23 20.12
N VAL A 178 -21.73 -17.03 20.70
CA VAL A 178 -21.11 -15.85 20.07
C VAL A 178 -19.63 -16.08 19.78
N THR A 179 -18.88 -16.66 20.72
CA THR A 179 -17.45 -16.96 20.58
C THR A 179 -17.18 -18.02 19.50
N ALA A 180 -18.03 -19.06 19.42
CA ALA A 180 -17.90 -20.14 18.43
C ALA A 180 -18.37 -19.72 17.03
N ALA A 181 -19.22 -18.71 16.91
CA ALA A 181 -19.72 -18.21 15.63
C ALA A 181 -18.61 -17.46 14.86
N LEU A 182 -17.93 -18.19 13.97
CA LEU A 182 -16.90 -17.64 13.06
C LEU A 182 -15.82 -16.88 13.83
N GLU A 183 -15.23 -17.53 14.83
CA GLU A 183 -14.20 -16.98 15.72
C GLU A 183 -14.62 -15.66 16.41
N GLY A 184 -15.91 -15.44 16.65
CA GLY A 184 -16.41 -14.25 17.35
C GLY A 184 -16.83 -13.10 16.43
N TRP A 185 -17.11 -13.36 15.16
CA TRP A 185 -17.59 -12.38 14.18
C TRP A 185 -18.76 -11.47 14.69
N PRO A 186 -19.73 -11.94 15.50
CA PRO A 186 -20.77 -11.05 16.04
C PRO A 186 -20.24 -9.91 16.93
N LEU A 187 -19.10 -10.12 17.60
CA LEU A 187 -18.43 -9.09 18.39
C LEU A 187 -17.66 -8.10 17.50
N TRP A 188 -17.23 -8.51 16.30
CA TRP A 188 -16.61 -7.61 15.32
C TRP A 188 -17.59 -6.53 14.85
N ALA A 189 -18.82 -6.94 14.49
CA ALA A 189 -19.89 -6.02 14.10
C ALA A 189 -20.22 -4.98 15.18
N CYS A 190 -20.11 -5.35 16.46
CA CYS A 190 -20.27 -4.44 17.59
C CYS A 190 -19.27 -3.26 17.55
N GLY A 191 -18.00 -3.51 17.23
CA GLY A 191 -16.99 -2.45 17.15
C GLY A 191 -17.17 -1.51 15.96
N LEU A 192 -17.77 -2.00 14.87
CA LEU A 192 -18.16 -1.19 13.72
C LEU A 192 -19.32 -0.25 14.06
N LEU A 193 -20.34 -0.75 14.77
CA LEU A 193 -21.41 0.11 15.31
C LEU A 193 -20.85 1.12 16.33
N GLY A 194 -19.95 0.69 17.23
CA GLY A 194 -19.31 1.58 18.21
C GLY A 194 -18.58 2.75 17.54
N ARG A 195 -17.95 2.54 16.38
CA ARG A 195 -17.34 3.60 15.56
C ARG A 195 -18.36 4.58 14.98
N ALA A 196 -19.50 4.07 14.52
CA ALA A 196 -20.62 4.91 14.07
C ALA A 196 -21.19 5.75 15.23
N MET A 197 -21.38 5.15 16.40
CA MET A 197 -21.88 5.83 17.60
C MET A 197 -20.91 6.89 18.13
N THR A 198 -19.61 6.58 18.24
CA THR A 198 -18.61 7.58 18.67
C THR A 198 -18.43 8.70 17.64
N GLY A 199 -18.51 8.39 16.34
CA GLY A 199 -18.55 9.37 15.26
C GLY A 199 -19.77 10.29 15.33
N PHE A 200 -20.97 9.73 15.53
CA PHE A 200 -22.20 10.50 15.68
C PHE A 200 -22.19 11.38 16.94
N TYR A 201 -21.78 10.82 18.08
CA TYR A 201 -21.62 11.59 19.32
C TYR A 201 -20.61 12.74 19.16
N ALA A 202 -19.48 12.52 18.49
CA ALA A 202 -18.48 13.55 18.26
C ALA A 202 -18.98 14.73 17.40
N GLY A 203 -20.01 14.54 16.56
CA GLY A 203 -20.65 15.61 15.78
C GLY A 203 -21.86 16.26 16.47
N SER A 204 -22.58 15.52 17.31
CA SER A 204 -23.88 15.94 17.88
C SER A 204 -23.85 16.31 19.37
N GLY A 205 -22.93 15.75 20.15
CA GLY A 205 -23.00 15.75 21.61
C GLY A 205 -24.17 14.94 22.19
N ASP A 206 -24.78 14.04 21.41
CA ASP A 206 -26.00 13.31 21.80
C ASP A 206 -25.73 12.30 22.94
N LYS A 207 -26.07 12.71 24.17
CA LYS A 207 -25.85 11.91 25.37
C LYS A 207 -26.54 10.53 25.34
N HIS A 208 -27.63 10.34 24.61
CA HIS A 208 -28.28 9.02 24.53
C HIS A 208 -27.38 7.99 23.85
N VAL A 209 -26.68 8.40 22.79
CA VAL A 209 -25.69 7.57 22.09
C VAL A 209 -24.44 7.33 22.94
N LEU A 210 -24.05 8.30 23.78
CA LEU A 210 -22.95 8.13 24.73
C LEU A 210 -23.30 7.14 25.86
N ASP A 211 -24.51 7.23 26.41
CA ASP A 211 -24.98 6.37 27.49
C ASP A 211 -25.21 4.93 27.01
N ALA A 212 -25.53 4.75 25.72
CA ALA A 212 -25.52 3.44 25.04
C ALA A 212 -24.09 2.87 24.89
N LEU A 213 -23.11 3.70 24.51
CA LEU A 213 -21.69 3.30 24.46
C LEU A 213 -21.15 2.90 25.85
N GLU A 214 -21.53 3.60 26.91
CA GLU A 214 -21.17 3.22 28.28
C GLU A 214 -21.76 1.86 28.66
N GLN A 215 -23.03 1.61 28.35
CA GLN A 215 -23.70 0.33 28.62
C GLN A 215 -23.09 -0.84 27.85
N ALA A 216 -22.54 -0.62 26.66
CA ALA A 216 -21.87 -1.68 25.89
C ALA A 216 -20.49 -2.06 26.47
N TYR A 217 -19.70 -1.08 26.92
CA TYR A 217 -18.27 -1.31 27.26
C TYR A 217 -17.93 -1.29 28.75
N ALA A 218 -18.73 -0.66 29.61
CA ALA A 218 -18.44 -0.57 31.05
C ALA A 218 -18.77 -1.82 31.90
N PRO A 219 -19.82 -2.63 31.62
CA PRO A 219 -20.27 -3.64 32.59
C PRO A 219 -19.41 -4.91 32.72
N ASP A 220 -18.50 -5.17 31.78
CA ASP A 220 -17.67 -6.39 31.72
C ASP A 220 -16.19 -6.01 31.45
N PRO A 221 -15.28 -6.18 32.43
CA PRO A 221 -13.88 -5.80 32.28
C PRO A 221 -13.08 -6.73 31.35
N ASP A 222 -13.65 -7.83 30.86
CA ASP A 222 -13.01 -8.70 29.87
C ASP A 222 -13.67 -8.57 28.48
N CYS A 223 -14.63 -7.66 28.28
CA CYS A 223 -15.36 -7.51 27.01
C CYS A 223 -14.47 -7.25 25.78
N LEU A 224 -13.32 -6.59 25.96
CA LEU A 224 -12.35 -6.35 24.89
C LEU A 224 -11.40 -7.55 24.63
N ARG A 225 -11.40 -8.56 25.51
CA ARG A 225 -10.54 -9.76 25.42
C ARG A 225 -11.28 -10.99 24.93
N TRP A 226 -12.59 -11.09 25.17
CA TRP A 226 -13.46 -12.14 24.61
C TRP A 226 -13.64 -12.03 23.09
N ILE A 227 -13.04 -11.03 22.44
CA ILE A 227 -13.12 -10.84 21.00
C ILE A 227 -12.10 -11.75 20.32
N THR A 228 -12.57 -12.92 19.91
CA THR A 228 -11.74 -14.05 19.49
C THR A 228 -11.23 -14.01 18.04
N GLY A 229 -11.54 -12.96 17.29
CA GLY A 229 -11.14 -12.81 15.88
C GLY A 229 -10.47 -11.47 15.58
N ASN A 230 -11.16 -10.35 15.88
CA ASN A 230 -10.77 -9.04 15.36
C ASN A 230 -10.84 -7.87 16.36
N MET A 231 -10.01 -6.83 16.20
CA MET A 231 -9.89 -5.74 17.18
C MET A 231 -10.73 -4.48 16.92
N SER A 232 -11.94 -4.60 16.38
CA SER A 232 -12.77 -3.43 16.04
C SER A 232 -13.28 -2.59 17.25
N ASN A 233 -13.30 -3.16 18.48
CA ASN A 233 -13.91 -2.53 19.67
C ASN A 233 -12.99 -1.66 20.56
N PRO A 234 -11.69 -1.96 20.77
CA PRO A 234 -10.82 -1.12 21.59
C PRO A 234 -10.80 0.37 21.23
N TRP A 235 -10.98 0.74 19.96
CA TRP A 235 -11.02 2.14 19.54
C TRP A 235 -12.29 2.89 20.02
N PRO A 236 -13.52 2.47 19.70
CA PRO A 236 -14.71 3.13 20.24
C PRO A 236 -14.83 3.04 21.77
N ALA A 237 -14.33 1.97 22.40
CA ALA A 237 -14.21 1.91 23.86
C ALA A 237 -13.27 3.00 24.41
N TYR A 238 -12.08 3.18 23.81
CA TYR A 238 -11.15 4.25 24.14
C TYR A 238 -11.75 5.65 23.94
N ASP A 239 -12.41 5.91 22.80
CA ASP A 239 -13.06 7.21 22.53
C ASP A 239 -14.16 7.49 23.58
N THR A 240 -14.94 6.48 23.95
CA THR A 240 -15.97 6.58 25.00
C THR A 240 -15.36 6.92 26.36
N TYR A 241 -14.31 6.19 26.78
CA TYR A 241 -13.59 6.49 28.02
C TYR A 241 -13.06 7.94 28.03
N CYS A 242 -12.46 8.40 26.92
CA CYS A 242 -11.90 9.75 26.86
C CYS A 242 -12.97 10.84 27.05
N TRP A 243 -14.22 10.56 26.69
CA TRP A 243 -15.36 11.44 26.95
C TRP A 243 -15.93 11.32 28.37
N THR A 244 -16.06 10.11 28.94
CA THR A 244 -16.82 9.88 30.18
C THR A 244 -15.98 9.62 31.44
N GLY A 245 -14.74 9.16 31.28
CA GLY A 245 -13.87 8.75 32.39
C GLY A 245 -14.29 7.44 33.07
N ASN A 246 -15.18 6.67 32.44
CA ASN A 246 -15.82 5.51 33.05
C ASN A 246 -14.83 4.42 33.46
N GLN A 247 -14.85 4.07 34.75
CA GLN A 247 -13.89 3.15 35.35
C GLN A 247 -14.10 1.69 34.93
N GLY A 248 -15.31 1.31 34.48
CA GLY A 248 -15.55 -0.01 33.88
C GLY A 248 -14.86 -0.15 32.51
N ILE A 249 -14.95 0.89 31.68
CA ILE A 249 -14.25 0.95 30.39
C ILE A 249 -12.73 1.01 30.59
N ALA A 250 -12.26 1.74 31.61
CA ALA A 250 -10.84 1.75 32.00
C ALA A 250 -10.36 0.34 32.38
N ALA A 251 -11.12 -0.39 33.19
CA ALA A 251 -10.80 -1.77 33.55
C ALA A 251 -10.77 -2.70 32.33
N ALA A 252 -11.65 -2.50 31.33
CA ALA A 252 -11.64 -3.25 30.08
C ALA A 252 -10.39 -2.99 29.22
N LEU A 253 -9.93 -1.73 29.16
CA LEU A 253 -8.70 -1.34 28.47
C LEU A 253 -7.45 -1.85 29.21
N ASP A 254 -7.46 -1.84 30.54
CA ASP A 254 -6.40 -2.43 31.38
C ASP A 254 -6.30 -3.94 31.24
N ALA A 255 -7.44 -4.64 31.19
CA ALA A 255 -7.46 -6.08 30.97
C ALA A 255 -6.91 -6.44 29.58
N MET A 256 -7.22 -5.64 28.55
CA MET A 256 -6.74 -5.84 27.18
C MET A 256 -5.24 -5.55 27.01
N PHE A 257 -4.75 -4.44 27.56
CA PHE A 257 -3.39 -3.94 27.26
C PHE A 257 -2.37 -4.07 28.41
N GLN A 258 -2.79 -4.02 29.69
CA GLN A 258 -1.86 -4.05 30.82
C GLN A 258 -1.60 -5.45 31.40
N GLN A 259 -2.51 -6.42 31.25
CA GLN A 259 -2.31 -7.77 31.80
C GLN A 259 -1.23 -8.56 31.02
N GLN A 260 -0.06 -8.73 31.66
CA GLN A 260 0.95 -9.69 31.20
C GLN A 260 0.49 -11.13 31.46
N GLY A 261 0.76 -12.05 30.52
CA GLY A 261 0.38 -13.46 30.65
C GLY A 261 -1.11 -13.78 30.42
N GLY A 262 -1.96 -12.77 30.20
CA GLY A 262 -3.35 -12.99 29.78
C GLY A 262 -3.40 -13.61 28.38
N ALA A 263 -4.04 -14.78 28.25
CA ALA A 263 -4.14 -15.50 26.98
C ALA A 263 -5.15 -14.82 26.03
N LEU A 264 -4.63 -14.02 25.10
CA LEU A 264 -5.33 -13.66 23.87
C LEU A 264 -5.28 -14.86 22.89
N LEU A 265 -6.23 -14.96 21.96
CA LEU A 265 -6.17 -15.99 20.93
C LEU A 265 -5.00 -15.76 19.94
N PRO A 266 -4.47 -16.81 19.28
CA PRO A 266 -3.25 -16.71 18.48
C PRO A 266 -3.34 -15.74 17.30
N ASN A 267 -4.52 -15.64 16.67
CA ASN A 267 -4.84 -14.70 15.58
C ASN A 267 -4.68 -13.24 16.03
N LEU A 268 -5.21 -12.88 17.20
CA LEU A 268 -5.10 -11.55 17.80
C LEU A 268 -3.68 -11.27 18.32
N ASN A 269 -3.12 -12.22 19.09
CA ASN A 269 -1.81 -12.07 19.74
C ASN A 269 -0.67 -11.92 18.73
N ARG A 270 -0.82 -12.49 17.53
CA ARG A 270 0.11 -12.32 16.41
C ARG A 270 0.42 -10.85 16.10
N TYR A 271 -0.57 -9.97 16.19
CA TYR A 271 -0.42 -8.55 15.81
C TYR A 271 0.06 -7.66 16.97
N ARG A 272 0.23 -8.22 18.18
CA ARG A 272 0.64 -7.51 19.41
C ARG A 272 2.03 -6.89 19.30
N ASP A 273 2.94 -7.60 18.65
CA ASP A 273 4.35 -7.21 18.47
C ASP A 273 4.65 -6.93 16.98
N PRO A 274 5.71 -6.17 16.66
CA PRO A 274 6.05 -5.83 15.28
C PRO A 274 6.44 -7.05 14.42
N PRO A 275 6.12 -7.06 13.12
CA PRO A 275 6.56 -8.11 12.21
C PRO A 275 8.07 -7.98 11.94
N ASP A 276 8.69 -9.10 11.55
CA ASP A 276 9.98 -9.02 10.86
C ASP A 276 9.81 -8.33 9.50
N LEU A 277 10.61 -7.30 9.25
CA LEU A 277 10.61 -6.50 8.03
C LEU A 277 11.85 -6.73 7.15
N ASN A 278 12.72 -7.69 7.52
CA ASN A 278 13.92 -8.03 6.75
C ASN A 278 13.58 -8.69 5.40
N PRO A 279 14.35 -8.40 4.33
CA PRO A 279 14.24 -9.13 3.06
C PRO A 279 14.42 -10.64 3.25
N GLY A 280 13.59 -11.43 2.58
CA GLY A 280 13.57 -12.90 2.71
C GLY A 280 12.77 -13.43 3.90
N ALA A 281 12.34 -12.59 4.85
CA ALA A 281 11.43 -13.01 5.91
C ALA A 281 10.09 -13.47 5.33
N THR A 282 9.50 -14.52 5.91
CA THR A 282 8.22 -15.10 5.48
C THR A 282 7.14 -14.90 6.53
N VAL A 283 5.91 -14.70 6.06
CA VAL A 283 4.79 -14.32 6.91
C VAL A 283 3.49 -14.83 6.30
N ALA A 284 2.63 -15.45 7.11
CA ALA A 284 1.34 -15.95 6.66
C ALA A 284 0.42 -14.77 6.32
N ASN A 285 -0.22 -14.76 5.16
CA ASN A 285 -1.17 -13.70 4.82
C ASN A 285 -2.45 -13.76 5.68
N ALA A 286 -3.32 -12.77 5.51
CA ALA A 286 -4.61 -12.67 6.19
C ALA A 286 -5.65 -12.05 5.23
N HIS A 287 -6.93 -12.16 5.58
CA HIS A 287 -7.99 -11.38 4.93
C HIS A 287 -7.72 -9.88 5.16
N VAL A 288 -7.79 -9.05 4.13
CA VAL A 288 -7.22 -7.69 4.19
C VAL A 288 -8.06 -6.75 5.06
N VAL A 289 -9.38 -6.76 4.94
CA VAL A 289 -10.29 -5.99 5.82
C VAL A 289 -10.04 -6.32 7.31
N GLU A 290 -10.06 -7.61 7.67
CA GLU A 290 -9.76 -8.09 9.02
C GLU A 290 -8.35 -7.67 9.48
N PHE A 291 -7.34 -7.80 8.61
CA PHE A 291 -5.97 -7.39 8.91
C PHE A 291 -5.88 -5.90 9.25
N LEU A 292 -6.48 -5.02 8.45
CA LEU A 292 -6.43 -3.57 8.65
C LEU A 292 -7.15 -3.15 9.94
N GLU A 293 -8.33 -3.71 10.16
CA GLU A 293 -9.20 -3.43 11.32
C GLU A 293 -8.72 -4.16 12.60
N SER A 294 -7.77 -5.09 12.51
CA SER A 294 -7.12 -5.76 13.66
C SER A 294 -5.69 -5.31 13.96
N THR A 295 -4.98 -4.73 12.99
CA THR A 295 -3.62 -4.18 13.20
C THR A 295 -3.66 -2.72 13.65
N THR A 296 -4.51 -1.89 13.03
CA THR A 296 -4.65 -0.45 13.39
C THR A 296 -4.96 -0.23 14.89
N PRO A 297 -5.89 -0.98 15.53
CA PRO A 297 -6.29 -0.68 16.91
C PRO A 297 -5.23 -0.99 17.97
N TRP A 298 -4.10 -1.62 17.64
CA TRP A 298 -2.96 -1.67 18.56
C TRP A 298 -2.40 -0.28 18.87
N ALA A 299 -2.59 0.72 18.01
CA ALA A 299 -2.27 2.11 18.34
C ALA A 299 -3.02 2.63 19.59
N VAL A 300 -4.20 2.07 19.92
CA VAL A 300 -4.92 2.33 21.18
C VAL A 300 -4.13 1.81 22.39
N GLY A 301 -3.44 0.68 22.26
CA GLY A 301 -2.57 0.13 23.31
C GLY A 301 -1.44 1.08 23.68
N TYR A 302 -0.87 1.78 22.69
CA TYR A 302 0.10 2.86 22.94
C TYR A 302 -0.56 4.08 23.61
N LEU A 303 -1.71 4.55 23.10
CA LEU A 303 -2.44 5.67 23.71
C LEU A 303 -2.79 5.40 25.19
N TRP A 304 -3.21 4.17 25.48
CA TRP A 304 -3.60 3.73 26.83
C TRP A 304 -2.40 3.57 27.77
N THR A 305 -1.39 2.79 27.38
CA THR A 305 -0.30 2.34 28.28
C THR A 305 1.00 3.15 28.17
N GLY A 306 1.20 3.86 27.07
CA GLY A 306 2.47 4.51 26.72
C GLY A 306 3.57 3.57 26.24
N ASP A 307 3.35 2.25 26.21
CA ASP A 307 4.30 1.30 25.62
C ASP A 307 4.32 1.47 24.11
N ARG A 308 5.45 1.92 23.58
CA ARG A 308 5.63 2.23 22.16
C ARG A 308 5.59 1.01 21.26
N ARG A 309 5.86 -0.19 21.79
CA ARG A 309 5.84 -1.44 21.00
C ARG A 309 4.49 -1.66 20.33
N TYR A 310 3.40 -1.21 20.96
CA TYR A 310 2.06 -1.26 20.39
C TYR A 310 1.86 -0.36 19.16
N LEU A 311 2.48 0.83 19.14
CA LEU A 311 2.47 1.71 17.98
C LEU A 311 3.45 1.22 16.91
N GLU A 312 4.61 0.72 17.31
CA GLU A 312 5.62 0.10 16.44
C GLU A 312 5.07 -1.16 15.77
N ALA A 313 4.20 -1.93 16.45
CA ALA A 313 3.47 -3.04 15.86
C ALA A 313 2.42 -2.57 14.85
N ALA A 314 1.52 -1.66 15.25
CA ALA A 314 0.49 -1.11 14.37
C ALA A 314 1.08 -0.49 13.08
N VAL A 315 2.15 0.28 13.19
CA VAL A 315 2.87 0.84 12.03
C VAL A 315 3.60 -0.24 11.25
N GLY A 316 4.31 -1.15 11.93
CA GLY A 316 5.12 -2.21 11.31
C GLY A 316 4.30 -3.17 10.45
N TRP A 317 3.10 -3.55 10.87
CA TRP A 317 2.19 -4.37 10.07
C TRP A 317 1.70 -3.66 8.80
N HIS A 318 1.58 -2.32 8.80
CA HIS A 318 1.32 -1.56 7.58
C HIS A 318 2.57 -1.37 6.70
N GLU A 319 3.78 -1.27 7.28
CA GLU A 319 5.04 -1.31 6.50
C GLU A 319 5.25 -2.65 5.80
N LEU A 320 4.83 -3.75 6.42
CA LEU A 320 4.85 -5.08 5.80
C LEU A 320 3.97 -5.09 4.55
N LEU A 321 2.71 -4.65 4.69
CA LEU A 321 1.71 -4.65 3.62
C LEU A 321 2.14 -3.78 2.43
N ASP A 322 2.78 -2.64 2.71
CA ASP A 322 3.37 -1.74 1.70
C ASP A 322 4.48 -2.42 0.88
N ARG A 323 5.28 -3.30 1.52
CA ARG A 323 6.40 -4.04 0.88
C ARG A 323 5.99 -5.29 0.11
N VAL A 324 4.93 -5.99 0.55
CA VAL A 324 4.56 -7.31 0.01
C VAL A 324 3.33 -7.32 -0.88
N SER A 325 2.51 -6.26 -0.85
CA SER A 325 1.16 -6.33 -1.45
C SER A 325 0.63 -5.05 -2.10
N MET A 326 1.26 -3.88 -1.91
CA MET A 326 0.69 -2.61 -2.38
C MET A 326 0.48 -2.58 -3.91
N GLN A 327 -0.72 -2.22 -4.37
CA GLN A 327 -0.96 -1.90 -5.78
C GLN A 327 -0.57 -0.45 -6.07
N PRO A 328 -0.21 -0.10 -7.33
CA PRO A 328 0.13 1.27 -7.71
C PRO A 328 -0.95 2.33 -7.43
N HIS A 329 -2.21 1.92 -7.27
CA HIS A 329 -3.34 2.78 -6.87
C HIS A 329 -3.44 3.03 -5.35
N GLY A 330 -2.49 2.56 -4.55
CA GLY A 330 -2.39 2.89 -3.12
C GLY A 330 -3.32 2.10 -2.19
N VAL A 331 -3.84 0.96 -2.64
CA VAL A 331 -4.57 -0.01 -1.81
C VAL A 331 -3.89 -1.39 -2.00
N PRO A 332 -3.81 -2.25 -0.97
CA PRO A 332 -3.21 -3.57 -1.10
C PRO A 332 -3.87 -4.44 -2.18
N VAL A 333 -3.13 -5.43 -2.71
CA VAL A 333 -3.75 -6.59 -3.34
C VAL A 333 -4.63 -7.27 -2.31
N SER A 334 -5.85 -7.57 -2.72
CA SER A 334 -6.84 -8.31 -1.96
C SER A 334 -7.78 -8.98 -2.95
N ASP A 335 -7.56 -10.28 -3.14
CA ASP A 335 -8.60 -11.18 -3.61
C ASP A 335 -9.17 -11.83 -2.34
N GLU A 336 -9.81 -11.02 -1.47
CA GLU A 336 -10.01 -11.24 -0.02
C GLU A 336 -8.70 -11.29 0.81
N TRP A 337 -7.70 -12.07 0.37
CA TRP A 337 -6.41 -12.26 1.05
C TRP A 337 -5.28 -11.46 0.40
N TYR A 338 -4.38 -10.90 1.22
CA TYR A 338 -3.22 -10.15 0.67
C TYR A 338 -2.20 -11.06 -0.01
N GLY A 339 -1.59 -10.56 -1.08
CA GLY A 339 -0.59 -11.29 -1.85
C GLY A 339 0.25 -10.36 -2.74
N PRO A 340 1.18 -10.91 -3.55
CA PRO A 340 2.09 -10.10 -4.35
C PRO A 340 1.36 -9.20 -5.37
N THR A 341 1.83 -7.96 -5.45
CA THR A 341 1.45 -6.93 -6.45
C THR A 341 1.41 -7.51 -7.86
N GLY A 342 0.36 -7.19 -8.62
CA GLY A 342 0.21 -7.67 -9.99
C GLY A 342 -0.89 -6.97 -10.78
N ALA A 343 -0.71 -6.88 -12.10
CA ALA A 343 -1.50 -6.03 -13.00
C ALA A 343 -2.98 -6.44 -13.05
N PHE A 344 -3.26 -7.71 -12.80
CA PHE A 344 -4.58 -8.33 -12.80
C PHE A 344 -4.94 -8.94 -11.43
N ARG A 345 -4.36 -8.44 -10.34
CA ARG A 345 -4.77 -8.78 -8.97
C ARG A 345 -5.83 -7.79 -8.48
N GLY A 346 -6.82 -8.26 -7.74
CA GLY A 346 -7.86 -7.42 -7.15
C GLY A 346 -7.37 -6.56 -6.00
N SER A 347 -8.13 -5.52 -5.70
CA SER A 347 -8.29 -4.90 -4.39
C SER A 347 -9.78 -4.84 -4.09
N GLU A 348 -10.20 -5.22 -2.88
CA GLU A 348 -11.62 -5.18 -2.49
C GLU A 348 -12.10 -3.74 -2.26
N THR A 349 -13.37 -3.45 -2.54
CA THR A 349 -13.99 -2.15 -2.20
C THR A 349 -13.94 -1.89 -0.68
N CYS A 350 -14.05 -2.92 0.17
CA CYS A 350 -13.89 -2.77 1.62
C CYS A 350 -12.49 -2.32 2.02
N ASP A 351 -11.44 -2.79 1.34
CA ASP A 351 -10.06 -2.39 1.63
C ASP A 351 -9.79 -0.93 1.27
N VAL A 352 -10.48 -0.37 0.28
CA VAL A 352 -10.39 1.08 0.01
C VAL A 352 -10.87 1.88 1.24
N ALA A 353 -11.99 1.46 1.84
CA ALA A 353 -12.54 2.08 3.04
C ALA A 353 -11.69 1.83 4.29
N GLY A 354 -11.30 0.58 4.54
CA GLY A 354 -10.48 0.18 5.69
C GLY A 354 -9.06 0.75 5.62
N TYR A 355 -8.46 0.87 4.43
CA TYR A 355 -7.14 1.46 4.27
C TYR A 355 -7.18 2.98 4.48
N VAL A 356 -8.15 3.71 3.89
CA VAL A 356 -8.33 5.15 4.19
C VAL A 356 -8.57 5.40 5.68
N TRP A 357 -9.45 4.62 6.33
CA TRP A 357 -9.68 4.70 7.77
C TRP A 357 -8.42 4.42 8.60
N SER A 358 -7.69 3.34 8.30
CA SER A 358 -6.48 2.96 9.06
C SER A 358 -5.38 4.00 8.95
N GLN A 359 -5.13 4.53 7.75
CA GLN A 359 -4.09 5.53 7.55
C GLN A 359 -4.42 6.86 8.23
N ILE A 360 -5.69 7.26 8.26
CA ILE A 360 -6.15 8.44 9.02
C ILE A 360 -6.06 8.19 10.55
N SER A 361 -6.36 6.98 11.01
CA SER A 361 -6.25 6.60 12.42
C SER A 361 -4.79 6.56 12.90
N LEU A 362 -3.88 6.02 12.08
CA LEU A 362 -2.43 6.08 12.35
C LEU A 362 -1.88 7.50 12.23
N LEU A 363 -2.41 8.35 11.34
CA LEU A 363 -2.03 9.77 11.23
C LEU A 363 -2.38 10.55 12.51
N LEU A 364 -3.55 10.33 13.11
CA LEU A 364 -3.95 10.94 14.38
C LEU A 364 -2.95 10.64 15.50
N VAL A 365 -2.51 9.37 15.61
CA VAL A 365 -1.60 8.93 16.68
C VAL A 365 -0.15 9.32 16.42
N THR A 366 0.36 9.09 15.21
CA THR A 366 1.78 9.33 14.86
C THR A 366 2.11 10.78 14.54
N GLY A 367 1.18 11.52 13.90
CA GLY A 367 1.46 12.81 13.27
C GLY A 367 2.39 12.72 12.06
N GLU A 368 2.58 11.52 11.47
CA GLU A 368 3.49 11.30 10.35
C GLU A 368 2.79 11.54 8.99
N GLY A 369 3.22 12.56 8.25
CA GLY A 369 2.62 12.97 6.98
C GLY A 369 2.53 11.85 5.93
N ARG A 370 3.42 10.85 5.96
CA ARG A 370 3.39 9.68 5.06
C ARG A 370 2.12 8.82 5.20
N MET A 371 1.43 8.88 6.33
CA MET A 371 0.14 8.20 6.49
C MET A 371 -0.96 8.92 5.70
N ALA A 372 -0.95 10.27 5.68
CA ALA A 372 -1.80 11.03 4.78
C ALA A 372 -1.40 10.84 3.30
N ASP A 373 -0.12 10.67 2.97
CA ASP A 373 0.31 10.33 1.60
C ASP A 373 -0.28 9.00 1.13
N ARG A 374 -0.27 7.97 1.98
CA ARG A 374 -0.94 6.67 1.73
C ARG A 374 -2.47 6.84 1.62
N ALA A 375 -3.09 7.61 2.51
CA ALA A 375 -4.53 7.88 2.48
C ALA A 375 -4.96 8.63 1.21
N GLU A 376 -4.23 9.65 0.77
CA GLU A 376 -4.49 10.39 -0.48
C GLU A 376 -4.34 9.50 -1.71
N ARG A 377 -3.30 8.64 -1.75
CA ARG A 377 -3.10 7.73 -2.89
C ARG A 377 -4.27 6.75 -3.01
N ALA A 378 -4.73 6.17 -1.90
CA ALA A 378 -5.93 5.33 -1.89
C ALA A 378 -7.19 6.11 -2.30
N PHE A 379 -7.40 7.29 -1.71
CA PHE A 379 -8.59 8.10 -1.89
C PHE A 379 -8.78 8.59 -3.33
N PHE A 380 -7.77 9.20 -3.95
CA PHE A 380 -7.91 9.79 -5.28
C PHE A 380 -7.83 8.80 -6.44
N ASN A 381 -7.32 7.58 -6.20
CA ASN A 381 -7.22 6.54 -7.22
C ASN A 381 -8.28 5.44 -7.01
N ALA A 382 -8.12 4.65 -5.96
CA ALA A 382 -8.98 3.50 -5.71
C ALA A 382 -10.41 3.91 -5.31
N GLY A 383 -10.57 5.00 -4.55
CA GLY A 383 -11.88 5.56 -4.15
C GLY A 383 -12.86 5.74 -5.32
N PRO A 384 -12.62 6.67 -6.26
CA PRO A 384 -13.51 6.91 -7.39
C PRO A 384 -13.53 5.77 -8.43
N ALA A 385 -12.49 4.92 -8.49
CA ALA A 385 -12.47 3.79 -9.40
C ALA A 385 -13.40 2.64 -8.96
N THR A 386 -13.75 2.54 -7.68
CA THR A 386 -14.54 1.43 -7.12
C THR A 386 -16.05 1.58 -7.34
N VAL A 387 -16.53 2.79 -7.61
CA VAL A 387 -17.96 3.16 -7.62
C VAL A 387 -18.30 4.01 -8.86
N SER A 388 -19.54 3.95 -9.35
CA SER A 388 -20.01 4.86 -10.41
C SER A 388 -20.17 6.29 -9.88
N ARG A 389 -20.06 7.29 -10.77
CA ARG A 389 -20.08 8.73 -10.40
C ARG A 389 -21.36 9.16 -9.67
N ASP A 390 -22.45 8.45 -9.88
CA ASP A 390 -23.77 8.65 -9.26
C ASP A 390 -23.96 7.88 -7.94
N PHE A 391 -22.99 7.07 -7.50
CA PHE A 391 -23.09 6.12 -6.39
C PHE A 391 -24.30 5.17 -6.47
N LYS A 392 -24.63 4.63 -7.66
CA LYS A 392 -25.73 3.64 -7.80
C LYS A 392 -25.28 2.26 -8.26
N THR A 393 -23.99 2.13 -8.63
CA THR A 393 -23.33 0.85 -8.88
C THR A 393 -21.90 0.86 -8.38
N HIS A 394 -21.36 -0.31 -8.02
CA HIS A 394 -19.96 -0.47 -7.61
C HIS A 394 -19.39 -1.79 -8.12
N VAL A 395 -18.06 -1.91 -8.13
CA VAL A 395 -17.37 -3.21 -8.26
C VAL A 395 -17.11 -3.80 -6.87
N TYR A 396 -16.99 -5.11 -6.78
CA TYR A 396 -16.45 -5.76 -5.57
C TYR A 396 -14.92 -5.70 -5.60
N PHE A 397 -14.31 -6.08 -6.73
CA PHE A 397 -12.87 -6.01 -6.98
C PHE A 397 -12.54 -4.98 -8.06
N GLN A 398 -11.52 -4.16 -7.81
CA GLN A 398 -10.86 -3.34 -8.82
C GLN A 398 -9.43 -3.81 -9.09
N SER A 399 -8.95 -3.64 -10.32
CA SER A 399 -7.59 -4.01 -10.72
C SER A 399 -6.84 -2.85 -11.40
N PRO A 400 -5.49 -2.86 -11.42
CA PRO A 400 -4.70 -1.91 -12.20
C PRO A 400 -4.99 -1.97 -13.70
N ASN A 401 -5.19 -3.17 -14.26
CA ASN A 401 -5.60 -3.40 -15.64
C ASN A 401 -6.95 -4.12 -15.71
N ARG A 402 -7.90 -3.59 -16.49
CA ARG A 402 -9.22 -4.17 -16.78
C ARG A 402 -9.59 -3.81 -18.22
N PHE A 403 -9.45 -4.76 -19.15
CA PHE A 403 -9.63 -4.52 -20.59
C PHE A 403 -10.87 -5.19 -21.20
N ALA A 404 -11.50 -6.10 -20.47
CA ALA A 404 -12.72 -6.82 -20.85
C ALA A 404 -13.67 -6.88 -19.64
N ASN A 405 -14.96 -7.09 -19.90
CA ASN A 405 -15.89 -7.44 -18.82
C ASN A 405 -15.60 -8.86 -18.31
N LEU A 406 -15.98 -9.16 -17.05
CA LEU A 406 -15.72 -10.46 -16.41
C LEU A 406 -14.24 -10.89 -16.48
N SER A 407 -13.33 -9.92 -16.35
CA SER A 407 -11.89 -10.10 -16.49
C SER A 407 -11.13 -9.29 -15.43
N PRO A 408 -10.19 -9.89 -14.67
CA PRO A 408 -9.89 -11.33 -14.59
C PRO A 408 -11.04 -12.14 -13.94
N ASP A 409 -10.92 -13.47 -13.94
CA ASP A 409 -11.66 -14.29 -12.96
C ASP A 409 -10.91 -14.31 -11.62
N PHE A 410 -11.30 -13.41 -10.71
CA PHE A 410 -10.73 -13.32 -9.37
C PHE A 410 -10.91 -14.64 -8.59
N PRO A 411 -9.93 -15.11 -7.79
CA PRO A 411 -10.00 -16.44 -7.18
C PRO A 411 -11.09 -16.61 -6.11
N HIS A 412 -11.54 -15.52 -5.48
CA HIS A 412 -12.49 -15.53 -4.36
C HIS A 412 -13.70 -14.60 -4.59
N GLY A 413 -14.53 -14.41 -3.56
CA GLY A 413 -15.67 -13.49 -3.56
C GLY A 413 -16.66 -13.77 -4.72
N PRO A 414 -17.28 -12.74 -5.32
CA PRO A 414 -18.13 -12.88 -6.51
C PRO A 414 -17.37 -13.23 -7.81
N ARG A 415 -16.13 -13.73 -7.75
CA ARG A 415 -15.34 -14.22 -8.89
C ARG A 415 -15.22 -13.15 -9.99
N ALA A 416 -15.13 -13.54 -11.26
CA ALA A 416 -15.18 -12.64 -12.43
C ALA A 416 -16.30 -11.57 -12.37
N SER A 417 -17.47 -11.89 -11.79
CA SER A 417 -18.58 -10.92 -11.67
C SER A 417 -18.29 -9.78 -10.69
N GLY A 418 -17.36 -9.98 -9.76
CA GLY A 418 -16.84 -8.95 -8.85
C GLY A 418 -16.19 -7.77 -9.56
N GLY A 419 -15.62 -8.00 -10.75
CA GLY A 419 -15.08 -6.96 -11.63
C GLY A 419 -16.14 -6.21 -12.46
N THR A 420 -17.42 -6.28 -12.09
CA THR A 420 -18.56 -5.69 -12.82
C THR A 420 -19.20 -4.60 -11.96
N TYR A 421 -19.51 -3.44 -12.53
CA TYR A 421 -20.32 -2.42 -11.87
C TYR A 421 -21.76 -2.92 -11.76
N GLN A 422 -22.21 -3.23 -10.55
CA GLN A 422 -23.54 -3.76 -10.23
C GLN A 422 -24.20 -2.93 -9.14
N ARG A 423 -25.55 -2.97 -9.05
CA ARG A 423 -26.31 -2.27 -7.99
C ARG A 423 -25.93 -2.76 -6.58
N LYS A 424 -25.58 -4.04 -6.44
CA LYS A 424 -24.98 -4.66 -5.24
C LYS A 424 -24.19 -5.89 -5.65
N HIS A 425 -23.37 -6.40 -4.75
CA HIS A 425 -22.70 -7.70 -4.89
C HIS A 425 -23.08 -8.61 -3.71
N SER A 426 -22.75 -9.89 -3.82
CA SER A 426 -22.72 -10.83 -2.68
C SER A 426 -21.29 -11.38 -2.55
N PRO A 427 -20.65 -11.31 -1.37
CA PRO A 427 -21.16 -10.77 -0.11
C PRO A 427 -21.45 -9.26 -0.12
N LEU A 428 -22.28 -8.80 0.83
CA LEU A 428 -22.80 -7.42 0.87
C LEU A 428 -21.83 -6.38 1.45
N CYS A 429 -20.72 -6.82 2.08
CA CYS A 429 -19.69 -5.99 2.72
C CYS A 429 -19.31 -4.76 1.90
N CYS A 430 -18.93 -4.94 0.63
CA CYS A 430 -18.51 -3.87 -0.27
C CYS A 430 -19.56 -2.77 -0.43
N THR A 431 -20.82 -3.15 -0.61
CA THR A 431 -21.98 -2.24 -0.75
C THR A 431 -22.11 -1.32 0.46
N ALA A 432 -21.81 -1.84 1.66
CA ALA A 432 -21.87 -1.10 2.91
C ALA A 432 -20.60 -0.27 3.18
N ALA A 433 -19.43 -0.87 3.00
CA ALA A 433 -18.14 -0.27 3.34
C ALA A 433 -17.79 0.95 2.48
N LEU A 434 -18.22 1.00 1.22
CA LEU A 434 -17.94 2.12 0.30
C LEU A 434 -18.41 3.48 0.86
N ASN A 435 -19.48 3.47 1.66
CA ASN A 435 -20.05 4.67 2.28
C ASN A 435 -19.08 5.38 3.26
N ARG A 436 -18.03 4.70 3.73
CA ARG A 436 -17.00 5.28 4.59
C ARG A 436 -15.92 6.07 3.83
N ILE A 437 -15.70 5.80 2.53
CA ILE A 437 -14.54 6.28 1.77
C ILE A 437 -14.44 7.81 1.76
N VAL A 438 -15.50 8.49 1.30
CA VAL A 438 -15.52 9.97 1.19
C VAL A 438 -15.64 10.66 2.56
N PRO A 439 -16.56 10.25 3.46
CA PRO A 439 -16.75 10.95 4.72
C PRO A 439 -15.53 10.87 5.66
N TRP A 440 -14.78 9.77 5.67
CA TRP A 440 -13.53 9.68 6.45
C TRP A 440 -12.46 10.62 5.92
N TYR A 441 -12.29 10.75 4.61
CA TYR A 441 -11.34 11.72 4.04
C TYR A 441 -11.73 13.16 4.40
N VAL A 442 -12.99 13.55 4.11
CA VAL A 442 -13.49 14.93 4.30
C VAL A 442 -13.41 15.36 5.78
N THR A 443 -13.88 14.52 6.72
CA THR A 443 -13.87 14.87 8.15
C THR A 443 -12.48 14.93 8.79
N HIS A 444 -11.41 14.62 8.04
CA HIS A 444 -10.02 14.63 8.51
C HIS A 444 -9.06 15.39 7.56
N MET A 445 -9.58 16.27 6.69
CA MET A 445 -8.75 17.18 5.86
C MET A 445 -7.99 18.20 6.71
N TRP A 446 -8.52 18.54 7.87
CA TRP A 446 -7.90 19.38 8.89
C TRP A 446 -8.03 18.75 10.28
N MET A 447 -7.03 18.95 11.13
CA MET A 447 -6.99 18.45 12.50
C MET A 447 -6.53 19.54 13.48
N GLY A 448 -6.94 19.45 14.74
CA GLY A 448 -6.41 20.29 15.82
C GLY A 448 -5.00 19.87 16.24
N THR A 449 -4.21 20.81 16.74
CA THR A 449 -2.89 20.52 17.35
C THR A 449 -2.91 20.75 18.86
N CYS A 450 -1.99 20.10 19.57
CA CYS A 450 -1.88 20.18 21.03
C CYS A 450 -1.47 21.57 21.56
N ASP A 451 -0.94 22.43 20.69
CA ASP A 451 -0.58 23.83 20.93
C ASP A 451 -1.61 24.83 20.38
N ASN A 452 -2.88 24.40 20.26
CA ASN A 452 -4.04 25.20 19.85
C ASN A 452 -3.92 25.86 18.45
N GLY A 453 -3.16 25.23 17.56
CA GLY A 453 -3.19 25.46 16.13
C GLY A 453 -4.08 24.46 15.38
N LEU A 454 -3.97 24.51 14.05
CA LEU A 454 -4.60 23.57 13.14
C LEU A 454 -3.58 23.02 12.14
N ALA A 455 -3.76 21.77 11.73
CA ALA A 455 -2.97 21.10 10.72
C ALA A 455 -3.81 20.78 9.49
N ALA A 456 -3.39 21.23 8.30
CA ALA A 456 -3.91 20.79 7.01
C ALA A 456 -3.27 19.44 6.68
N THR A 457 -4.04 18.37 6.89
CA THR A 457 -3.61 16.98 6.79
C THR A 457 -3.82 16.41 5.40
N CYS A 458 -4.98 16.64 4.78
CA CYS A 458 -5.34 16.14 3.46
C CYS A 458 -5.96 17.28 2.62
N TYR A 459 -5.68 17.32 1.32
CA TYR A 459 -5.93 18.51 0.49
C TYR A 459 -7.12 18.39 -0.48
N GLY A 460 -7.85 19.49 -0.63
CA GLY A 460 -9.00 19.61 -1.53
C GLY A 460 -9.82 20.87 -1.22
N PRO A 461 -10.82 21.19 -2.05
CA PRO A 461 -11.71 22.33 -1.81
C PRO A 461 -12.58 22.09 -0.56
N CYS A 462 -12.50 22.99 0.42
CA CYS A 462 -13.27 22.90 1.67
C CYS A 462 -13.37 24.23 2.45
N LYS A 463 -14.35 24.28 3.35
CA LYS A 463 -14.48 25.29 4.42
C LYS A 463 -14.31 24.60 5.77
N VAL A 464 -13.61 25.24 6.71
CA VAL A 464 -13.35 24.73 8.06
C VAL A 464 -13.86 25.74 9.06
N THR A 465 -14.59 25.30 10.07
CA THR A 465 -15.10 26.13 11.17
C THR A 465 -14.57 25.55 12.50
N ALA A 466 -13.64 26.26 13.15
CA ALA A 466 -12.80 25.70 14.21
C ALA A 466 -12.46 26.68 15.35
N LEU A 467 -11.66 26.23 16.33
CA LEU A 467 -11.15 26.98 17.47
C LEU A 467 -9.61 26.95 17.50
N VAL A 468 -8.99 28.13 17.54
CA VAL A 468 -7.52 28.32 17.62
C VAL A 468 -7.13 29.22 18.78
N ALA A 469 -5.84 29.24 19.14
CA ALA A 469 -5.31 29.94 20.31
C ALA A 469 -6.14 29.62 21.58
N ASP A 470 -6.33 30.58 22.49
CA ASP A 470 -7.31 30.43 23.57
C ASP A 470 -8.74 30.65 23.05
N ARG A 471 -9.40 29.55 22.66
CA ARG A 471 -10.82 29.46 22.27
C ARG A 471 -11.30 30.47 21.22
N VAL A 472 -10.44 30.97 20.33
CA VAL A 472 -10.80 31.93 19.28
C VAL A 472 -11.47 31.20 18.11
N PRO A 473 -12.74 31.50 17.76
CA PRO A 473 -13.36 30.94 16.57
C PRO A 473 -12.62 31.38 15.30
N ILE A 474 -12.50 30.46 14.34
CA ILE A 474 -11.87 30.71 13.05
C ILE A 474 -12.65 30.05 11.93
N VAL A 475 -12.77 30.75 10.80
CA VAL A 475 -13.11 30.15 9.51
C VAL A 475 -11.85 30.07 8.65
N ILE A 476 -11.60 28.92 8.04
CA ILE A 476 -10.61 28.76 6.97
C ILE A 476 -11.36 28.34 5.69
N THR A 477 -10.97 28.88 4.55
CA THR A 477 -11.54 28.49 3.25
C THR A 477 -10.42 28.12 2.29
N CYS A 478 -10.38 26.85 1.88
CA CYS A 478 -9.41 26.30 0.95
C CYS A 478 -10.04 26.23 -0.45
N LYS A 479 -9.60 27.11 -1.36
CA LYS A 479 -9.99 27.06 -2.78
C LYS A 479 -8.88 26.41 -3.58
N THR A 480 -9.16 25.24 -4.15
CA THR A 480 -8.23 24.48 -4.99
C THR A 480 -8.96 23.48 -5.88
N ASP A 481 -8.33 23.13 -7.01
CA ASP A 481 -8.71 22.02 -7.87
C ASP A 481 -7.82 20.77 -7.60
N TYR A 482 -6.99 20.78 -6.54
CA TYR A 482 -6.19 19.64 -6.12
C TYR A 482 -7.07 18.36 -6.03
N PRO A 483 -6.60 17.21 -6.54
CA PRO A 483 -5.24 16.91 -7.04
C PRO A 483 -5.00 17.26 -8.52
N PHE A 484 -5.96 17.91 -9.21
CA PHE A 484 -5.85 18.25 -10.64
C PHE A 484 -5.07 19.56 -10.89
N ASN A 485 -4.85 20.37 -9.84
CA ASN A 485 -3.91 21.50 -9.82
C ASN A 485 -2.84 21.34 -8.70
N GLU A 486 -1.93 22.31 -8.59
CA GLU A 486 -0.81 22.31 -7.62
C GLU A 486 -0.92 23.41 -6.55
N ALA A 487 -1.99 24.21 -6.57
CA ALA A 487 -2.10 25.44 -5.81
C ALA A 487 -3.40 25.50 -5.00
N THR A 488 -3.28 25.83 -3.72
CA THR A 488 -4.40 26.03 -2.80
C THR A 488 -4.34 27.43 -2.22
N GLU A 489 -5.39 28.22 -2.49
CA GLU A 489 -5.62 29.49 -1.81
C GLU A 489 -6.34 29.23 -0.49
N ILE A 490 -5.78 29.69 0.62
CA ILE A 490 -6.28 29.43 1.96
C ILE A 490 -6.56 30.79 2.62
N SER A 491 -7.83 31.15 2.72
CA SER A 491 -8.28 32.35 3.45
C SER A 491 -8.32 32.04 4.94
N VAL A 492 -7.74 32.90 5.77
CA VAL A 492 -7.60 32.71 7.23
C VAL A 492 -8.38 33.81 7.96
N GLN A 493 -9.49 33.44 8.61
CA GLN A 493 -10.45 34.39 9.20
C GLN A 493 -10.73 34.07 10.67
N PRO A 494 -9.79 34.36 11.60
CA PRO A 494 -10.07 34.29 13.02
C PRO A 494 -11.01 35.44 13.44
N ALA A 495 -11.90 35.19 14.40
CA ALA A 495 -12.91 36.18 14.84
C ALA A 495 -12.31 37.42 15.52
N ARG A 496 -11.05 37.33 15.96
CA ARG A 496 -10.20 38.44 16.42
C ARG A 496 -8.73 38.11 16.14
N GLU A 497 -7.87 39.12 16.19
CA GLU A 497 -6.43 38.91 16.09
C GLU A 497 -5.92 37.97 17.20
N ALA A 498 -5.12 36.97 16.83
CA ALA A 498 -4.63 35.91 17.73
C ALA A 498 -3.36 35.24 17.19
N ALA A 499 -2.48 34.77 18.07
CA ALA A 499 -1.29 34.00 17.70
C ALA A 499 -1.54 32.50 17.86
N PHE A 500 -1.26 31.73 16.79
CA PHE A 500 -1.38 30.27 16.75
C PHE A 500 -0.59 29.67 15.57
N PRO A 501 -0.16 28.40 15.63
CA PRO A 501 0.46 27.72 14.50
C PRO A 501 -0.58 27.24 13.48
N LEU A 502 -0.22 27.32 12.20
CA LEU A 502 -0.82 26.52 11.14
C LEU A 502 0.24 25.55 10.59
N ASP A 503 -0.07 24.27 10.57
CA ASP A 503 0.80 23.19 10.06
C ASP A 503 0.28 22.70 8.70
N PHE A 504 1.14 22.60 7.69
CA PHE A 504 0.78 22.14 6.34
C PHE A 504 1.59 20.90 5.98
N ARG A 505 0.95 19.76 5.67
CA ARG A 505 1.70 18.59 5.20
C ARG A 505 2.44 18.92 3.90
N ILE A 506 3.73 18.63 3.87
CA ILE A 506 4.47 18.48 2.61
C ILE A 506 4.39 17.00 2.24
N PRO A 507 3.73 16.64 1.11
CA PRO A 507 3.65 15.25 0.69
C PRO A 507 5.03 14.70 0.31
N GLY A 508 5.31 13.43 0.57
CA GLY A 508 6.61 12.81 0.30
C GLY A 508 7.05 12.82 -1.18
N TRP A 509 6.13 13.09 -2.12
CA TRP A 509 6.43 13.28 -3.54
C TRP A 509 6.83 14.71 -3.93
N CYS A 510 6.60 15.71 -3.06
CA CYS A 510 6.84 17.12 -3.38
C CYS A 510 8.25 17.55 -2.94
N THR A 511 9.12 17.85 -3.91
CA THR A 511 10.53 18.19 -3.66
C THR A 511 10.80 19.68 -3.46
N ALA A 512 9.88 20.55 -3.90
CA ALA A 512 10.05 22.01 -3.87
C ALA A 512 8.76 22.75 -3.45
N PRO A 513 8.20 22.47 -2.25
CA PRO A 513 7.01 23.15 -1.76
C PRO A 513 7.25 24.65 -1.58
N ARG A 514 6.23 25.47 -1.85
CA ARG A 514 6.29 26.93 -1.66
C ARG A 514 5.08 27.42 -0.86
N LEU A 515 5.36 28.09 0.25
CA LEU A 515 4.38 28.74 1.12
C LEU A 515 4.54 30.26 1.03
N GLU A 516 3.43 30.96 0.82
CA GLU A 516 3.34 32.41 0.84
C GLU A 516 2.27 32.85 1.82
N VAL A 517 2.51 33.91 2.58
CA VAL A 517 1.49 34.57 3.41
C VAL A 517 1.33 36.01 2.95
N ASN A 518 0.11 36.42 2.64
CA ASN A 518 -0.23 37.74 2.08
C ASN A 518 0.64 38.12 0.86
N GLY A 519 0.92 37.14 -0.02
CA GLY A 519 1.76 37.33 -1.22
C GLY A 519 3.27 37.43 -0.98
N SER A 520 3.74 37.22 0.25
CA SER A 520 5.17 37.14 0.58
C SER A 520 5.59 35.70 0.87
N VAL A 521 6.64 35.20 0.20
CA VAL A 521 7.21 33.87 0.49
C VAL A 521 7.70 33.82 1.93
N VAL A 522 7.35 32.76 2.67
CA VAL A 522 7.81 32.54 4.05
C VAL A 522 8.71 31.31 4.14
N ALA A 523 9.76 31.41 4.95
CA ALA A 523 10.47 30.23 5.44
C ALA A 523 9.62 29.60 6.54
N ALA A 524 9.06 28.40 6.28
CA ALA A 524 8.34 27.62 7.28
C ALA A 524 9.32 26.78 8.11
N GLU A 525 9.04 26.61 9.40
CA GLU A 525 9.78 25.65 10.24
C GLU A 525 9.27 24.23 10.00
N TRP A 526 10.10 23.21 10.13
CA TRP A 526 9.60 21.82 10.15
C TRP A 526 9.07 21.48 11.54
N ARG A 527 7.82 21.00 11.64
CA ARG A 527 7.22 20.55 12.92
C ARG A 527 8.09 19.46 13.53
N LYS A 528 8.71 19.74 14.67
CA LYS A 528 9.63 18.82 15.36
C LYS A 528 8.89 17.55 15.80
N ARG A 529 9.27 16.41 15.24
CA ARG A 529 8.74 15.10 15.65
C ARG A 529 9.26 14.73 17.05
N GLY A 530 8.35 14.38 17.97
CA GLY A 530 8.69 13.65 19.19
C GLY A 530 9.07 14.43 20.46
N GLN A 531 8.83 15.75 20.58
CA GLN A 531 9.09 16.50 21.84
C GLN A 531 7.86 16.79 22.71
N GLU A 532 6.64 16.44 22.29
CA GLU A 532 5.39 16.74 23.01
C GLU A 532 4.94 15.67 24.03
N SER A 533 5.83 14.75 24.40
CA SER A 533 5.67 13.81 25.51
C SER A 533 5.86 14.50 26.87
N PHE A 534 4.89 15.34 27.26
CA PHE A 534 4.78 15.93 28.61
C PHE A 534 4.41 14.87 29.68
N VAL A 535 5.24 13.82 29.80
CA VAL A 535 5.17 12.86 30.90
C VAL A 535 5.52 13.62 32.18
N ARG A 536 4.53 13.98 32.99
CA ARG A 536 4.70 14.71 34.25
C ARG A 536 5.23 13.79 35.37
N SER A 537 6.37 13.15 35.10
CA SER A 537 6.98 12.15 35.97
C SER A 537 7.41 12.74 37.31
N THR A 538 6.76 12.29 38.39
CA THR A 538 7.15 12.59 39.77
C THR A 538 8.35 11.76 40.19
N ARG A 539 9.54 12.17 39.74
CA ARG A 539 10.87 11.81 40.26
C ARG A 539 11.12 10.34 40.68
N ARG A 540 11.92 9.62 39.88
CA ARG A 540 13.22 9.11 40.37
C ARG A 540 14.22 9.00 39.22
N ALA A 541 15.51 9.10 39.53
CA ALA A 541 16.56 9.31 38.53
C ALA A 541 17.13 7.99 37.98
N GLY A 542 17.39 7.97 36.67
CA GLY A 542 18.02 6.86 35.95
C GLY A 542 18.42 7.32 34.55
N SER A 543 19.52 8.07 34.46
CA SER A 543 19.92 8.76 33.23
C SER A 543 20.52 7.79 32.19
N ARG A 544 19.68 7.26 31.29
CA ARG A 544 20.13 6.81 29.97
C ARG A 544 19.93 7.93 28.96
N GLN A 545 21.01 8.26 28.25
CA GLN A 545 21.01 9.25 27.20
C GLN A 545 20.35 8.65 25.95
N MET A 546 19.25 9.26 25.49
CA MET A 546 18.47 8.71 24.37
C MET A 546 19.22 8.95 23.06
N THR A 547 19.73 7.88 22.44
CA THR A 547 20.26 7.92 21.07
C THR A 547 19.14 8.15 20.06
N PRO A 548 19.36 8.87 18.96
CA PRO A 548 18.38 8.97 17.88
C PRO A 548 18.00 7.60 17.34
N ASP A 549 16.70 7.37 17.17
CA ASP A 549 16.12 6.10 16.76
C ASP A 549 16.16 5.95 15.21
N PRO A 550 16.76 4.88 14.66
CA PRO A 550 16.92 4.69 13.21
C PRO A 550 15.62 4.39 12.46
N PHE A 551 14.50 4.09 13.13
CA PHE A 551 13.22 3.82 12.45
C PHE A 551 12.55 5.10 11.90
N PHE A 552 12.96 6.29 12.35
CA PHE A 552 12.36 7.57 11.92
C PHE A 552 13.18 8.25 10.82
N SER A 553 12.84 7.97 9.56
CA SER A 553 13.53 8.55 8.41
C SER A 553 13.29 10.07 8.30
N ASN A 554 14.37 10.85 8.27
CA ASN A 554 14.34 12.31 8.06
C ASN A 554 14.21 12.66 6.56
N GLY A 555 13.17 12.13 5.92
CA GLY A 555 12.70 12.55 4.59
C GLY A 555 11.69 13.71 4.66
N PRO A 556 11.28 14.28 3.50
CA PRO A 556 10.43 15.47 3.41
C PRO A 556 8.96 15.27 3.78
N SER A 557 8.51 14.03 4.04
CA SER A 557 7.14 13.71 4.46
C SER A 557 6.88 14.12 5.91
N GLY A 558 6.53 15.40 6.09
CA GLY A 558 6.31 16.04 7.39
C GLY A 558 5.37 17.24 7.28
N PHE A 559 5.36 18.09 8.31
CA PHE A 559 4.54 19.31 8.34
C PHE A 559 5.43 20.56 8.35
N ALA A 560 5.17 21.47 7.43
CA ALA A 560 5.71 22.82 7.39
C ALA A 560 4.83 23.75 8.23
N ARG A 561 5.42 24.37 9.26
CA ARG A 561 4.76 25.15 10.31
C ARG A 561 4.93 26.65 10.08
N ILE A 562 3.82 27.38 10.15
CA ILE A 562 3.78 28.83 10.21
C ILE A 562 3.15 29.24 11.54
N HIS A 563 3.97 29.65 12.51
CA HIS A 563 3.50 30.24 13.77
C HIS A 563 3.65 31.76 13.73
N ARG A 564 2.52 32.47 13.78
CA ARG A 564 2.46 33.94 13.78
C ARG A 564 1.18 34.42 14.45
N THR A 565 1.08 35.73 14.64
CA THR A 565 -0.21 36.40 14.81
C THR A 565 -0.96 36.43 13.47
N TRP A 566 -2.22 36.00 13.49
CA TRP A 566 -3.14 36.02 12.35
C TRP A 566 -4.27 37.00 12.62
N LYS A 567 -4.69 37.72 11.59
CA LYS A 567 -5.80 38.69 11.61
C LYS A 567 -6.88 38.29 10.58
N PRO A 568 -8.12 38.80 10.69
CA PRO A 568 -9.16 38.55 9.70
C PRO A 568 -8.70 38.93 8.28
N GLY A 569 -8.76 37.99 7.35
CA GLY A 569 -8.41 38.23 5.95
C GLY A 569 -6.91 38.13 5.62
N ASP A 570 -6.08 37.62 6.53
CA ASP A 570 -4.79 37.06 6.13
C ASP A 570 -5.02 35.88 5.15
N SER A 571 -4.11 35.68 4.20
CA SER A 571 -4.17 34.58 3.24
C SER A 571 -2.87 33.79 3.18
N VAL A 572 -2.98 32.48 2.97
CA VAL A 572 -1.86 31.59 2.67
C VAL A 572 -2.06 31.03 1.26
N ARG A 573 -1.02 31.06 0.43
CA ARG A 573 -0.96 30.31 -0.83
C ARG A 573 0.03 29.16 -0.63
N LEU A 574 -0.49 27.94 -0.67
CA LEU A 574 0.32 26.73 -0.69
C LEU A 574 0.45 26.27 -2.15
N THR A 575 1.69 26.13 -2.63
CA THR A 575 2.00 25.49 -3.91
C THR A 575 2.80 24.21 -3.63
N LEU A 576 2.34 23.10 -4.22
CA LEU A 576 2.98 21.79 -4.15
C LEU A 576 3.31 21.33 -5.58
N PRO A 577 4.45 21.77 -6.17
CA PRO A 577 4.84 21.38 -7.51
C PRO A 577 4.93 19.87 -7.65
N MET A 578 4.21 19.34 -8.64
CA MET A 578 4.17 17.92 -8.97
C MET A 578 5.10 17.64 -10.16
N THR A 579 5.63 16.42 -10.22
CA THR A 579 6.47 15.97 -11.33
C THR A 579 5.87 14.70 -11.94
N ALA A 580 5.88 14.60 -13.26
CA ALA A 580 5.49 13.38 -13.96
C ALA A 580 6.55 12.30 -13.73
N CYS A 581 6.14 11.19 -13.12
CA CYS A 581 7.04 10.12 -12.71
C CYS A 581 6.60 8.79 -13.33
N LEU A 582 7.43 8.23 -14.22
CA LEU A 582 7.35 6.83 -14.62
C LEU A 582 8.08 5.99 -13.56
N GLN A 583 7.44 4.94 -13.06
CA GLN A 583 8.02 4.01 -12.09
C GLN A 583 7.94 2.58 -12.64
N THR A 584 9.06 1.86 -12.65
CA THR A 584 9.08 0.43 -13.01
C THR A 584 8.96 -0.45 -11.77
N GLY A 585 8.21 -1.55 -11.88
CA GLY A 585 8.08 -2.56 -10.80
C GLY A 585 8.07 -3.99 -11.33
N ARG A 586 7.82 -4.95 -10.42
CA ARG A 586 7.65 -6.37 -10.73
C ARG A 586 6.23 -6.84 -10.40
N ASP A 587 5.55 -7.42 -11.38
CA ASP A 587 4.34 -8.19 -11.19
C ASP A 587 4.74 -9.58 -10.72
N ALA A 588 4.64 -9.81 -9.41
CA ALA A 588 5.06 -11.04 -8.75
C ALA A 588 3.90 -12.05 -8.60
N SER A 589 2.81 -11.92 -9.39
CA SER A 589 1.69 -12.86 -9.42
C SER A 589 2.00 -14.18 -10.18
N SER A 590 3.17 -14.75 -9.89
CA SER A 590 3.64 -16.04 -10.44
C SER A 590 3.03 -17.21 -9.67
N GLY A 591 2.06 -17.88 -10.29
CA GLY A 591 1.43 -19.09 -9.78
C GLY A 591 0.21 -19.50 -10.60
N ALA A 592 -0.37 -20.66 -10.28
CA ALA A 592 -1.78 -20.91 -10.51
C ALA A 592 -2.59 -20.03 -9.54
N PRO A 593 -3.76 -19.51 -9.93
CA PRO A 593 -4.65 -18.90 -8.96
C PRO A 593 -5.14 -19.98 -8.00
N TYR A 594 -4.78 -19.85 -6.72
CA TYR A 594 -5.50 -20.38 -5.54
C TYR A 594 -5.96 -21.85 -5.58
N ASP A 595 -5.44 -22.67 -4.65
CA ASP A 595 -5.73 -24.13 -4.58
C ASP A 595 -7.17 -24.50 -4.16
N GLY A 596 -8.07 -23.52 -4.02
CA GLY A 596 -9.46 -23.70 -3.63
C GLY A 596 -9.72 -23.62 -2.12
N ALA A 597 -8.68 -23.67 -1.28
CA ALA A 597 -8.83 -23.73 0.17
C ALA A 597 -8.68 -22.35 0.84
N HIS A 598 -9.72 -21.87 1.52
CA HIS A 598 -9.71 -20.58 2.24
C HIS A 598 -8.79 -20.65 3.47
N ARG A 599 -7.47 -20.45 3.24
CA ARG A 599 -6.42 -20.61 4.25
C ARG A 599 -5.28 -19.62 4.00
N ALA A 600 -4.56 -19.28 5.07
CA ALA A 600 -3.36 -18.47 4.97
C ALA A 600 -2.26 -19.18 4.15
N THR A 601 -1.59 -18.42 3.30
CA THR A 601 -0.39 -18.81 2.54
C THR A 601 0.79 -17.92 2.94
N LEU A 602 2.02 -18.41 2.81
CA LEU A 602 3.21 -17.60 3.13
C LEU A 602 3.51 -16.62 1.98
N VAL A 603 3.58 -15.33 2.30
CA VAL A 603 4.27 -14.34 1.44
C VAL A 603 5.68 -14.09 1.96
N THR A 604 6.57 -13.66 1.08
CA THR A 604 7.97 -13.36 1.38
C THR A 604 8.24 -11.87 1.15
N ILE A 605 8.96 -11.22 2.06
CA ILE A 605 9.43 -9.85 1.83
C ILE A 605 10.47 -9.87 0.69
N PRO A 606 10.26 -9.15 -0.43
CA PRO A 606 11.13 -9.25 -1.59
C PRO A 606 12.54 -8.73 -1.29
N GLU A 607 13.56 -9.36 -1.89
CA GLU A 607 14.91 -8.80 -1.89
C GLU A 607 14.94 -7.45 -2.62
N LYS A 608 15.72 -6.50 -2.07
CA LYS A 608 15.92 -5.20 -2.71
C LYS A 608 16.53 -5.42 -4.10
N ASN A 609 15.91 -4.83 -5.12
CA ASN A 609 16.24 -5.02 -6.55
C ASN A 609 15.94 -6.43 -7.12
N SER A 610 15.07 -7.24 -6.49
CA SER A 610 14.72 -8.57 -6.98
C SER A 610 14.24 -8.59 -8.45
N THR A 611 14.67 -9.61 -9.19
CA THR A 611 14.18 -9.94 -10.54
C THR A 611 12.83 -10.63 -10.54
N ARG A 612 12.35 -11.13 -9.39
CA ARG A 612 11.18 -12.02 -9.31
C ARG A 612 9.92 -11.31 -9.82
N GLY A 613 9.26 -11.95 -10.80
CA GLY A 613 8.07 -11.41 -11.46
C GLY A 613 8.34 -10.83 -12.86
N VAL A 614 7.27 -10.36 -13.50
CA VAL A 614 7.30 -9.72 -14.83
C VAL A 614 7.50 -8.21 -14.67
N GLN A 615 8.29 -7.58 -15.53
CA GLN A 615 8.51 -6.14 -15.44
C GLN A 615 7.30 -5.34 -15.93
N TYR A 616 6.88 -4.33 -15.16
CA TYR A 616 5.88 -3.36 -15.56
C TYR A 616 6.38 -1.93 -15.38
N ALA A 617 5.70 -0.98 -16.02
CA ALA A 617 5.79 0.45 -15.72
C ALA A 617 4.42 1.05 -15.39
N THR A 618 4.41 2.05 -14.53
CA THR A 618 3.26 2.90 -14.18
C THR A 618 3.66 4.37 -14.35
N VAL A 619 2.69 5.25 -14.51
CA VAL A 619 2.92 6.70 -14.55
C VAL A 619 2.10 7.39 -13.46
N SER A 620 2.67 8.39 -12.81
CA SER A 620 2.03 9.15 -11.74
C SER A 620 2.33 10.65 -11.82
N TYR A 621 1.45 11.46 -11.22
CA TYR A 621 1.60 12.91 -11.08
C TYR A 621 1.02 13.35 -9.73
N GLY A 622 1.89 13.78 -8.80
CA GLY A 622 1.48 14.00 -7.41
C GLY A 622 0.90 12.72 -6.78
N PRO A 623 -0.30 12.75 -6.16
CA PRO A 623 -0.95 11.56 -5.61
C PRO A 623 -1.67 10.69 -6.67
N LEU A 624 -1.79 11.15 -7.91
CA LEU A 624 -2.57 10.48 -8.95
C LEU A 624 -1.74 9.44 -9.72
N LEU A 625 -2.25 8.21 -9.79
CA LEU A 625 -1.87 7.19 -10.78
C LEU A 625 -2.56 7.51 -12.11
N PHE A 626 -1.86 7.29 -13.22
CA PHE A 626 -2.38 7.48 -14.58
C PHE A 626 -2.58 6.14 -15.29
N ALA A 627 -3.62 6.10 -16.12
CA ALA A 627 -4.05 4.95 -16.89
C ALA A 627 -4.34 5.35 -18.34
N LEU A 628 -4.07 4.45 -19.29
CA LEU A 628 -4.59 4.53 -20.65
C LEU A 628 -6.06 4.10 -20.59
N PRO A 629 -7.03 5.00 -20.86
CA PRO A 629 -8.44 4.65 -20.79
C PRO A 629 -8.84 3.74 -21.95
N ILE A 630 -9.69 2.76 -21.65
CA ILE A 630 -10.51 2.07 -22.65
C ILE A 630 -11.94 2.58 -22.39
N PRO A 631 -12.60 3.22 -23.38
CA PRO A 631 -13.96 3.73 -23.19
C PRO A 631 -14.97 2.61 -22.91
N ASP A 632 -15.93 2.88 -22.03
CA ASP A 632 -17.21 2.18 -22.01
C ASP A 632 -18.18 2.78 -23.04
N THR A 633 -19.15 1.98 -23.51
CA THR A 633 -20.00 2.31 -24.68
C THR A 633 -21.49 2.33 -24.37
N LEU A 634 -22.13 1.16 -24.29
CA LEU A 634 -23.56 1.02 -23.96
C LEU A 634 -23.83 1.26 -22.46
N ASP A 635 -22.93 0.77 -21.62
CA ASP A 635 -23.03 0.76 -20.16
C ASP A 635 -21.64 0.61 -19.53
N ALA A 636 -21.56 0.77 -18.20
CA ALA A 636 -20.34 0.70 -17.40
C ALA A 636 -19.50 -0.59 -17.54
N ASN A 637 -20.07 -1.64 -18.13
CA ASN A 637 -19.47 -2.96 -18.29
C ASN A 637 -19.27 -3.37 -19.76
N THR A 638 -19.56 -2.52 -20.75
CA THR A 638 -19.34 -2.83 -22.17
C THR A 638 -18.20 -1.96 -22.75
N PRO A 639 -16.96 -2.47 -22.83
CA PRO A 639 -15.81 -1.73 -23.35
C PRO A 639 -15.84 -1.61 -24.88
N ASP A 640 -15.33 -0.48 -25.39
CA ASP A 640 -15.06 -0.27 -26.81
C ASP A 640 -13.95 -1.22 -27.29
N ARG A 641 -14.34 -2.18 -28.14
CA ARG A 641 -13.42 -3.16 -28.74
C ARG A 641 -12.56 -2.59 -29.86
N SER A 642 -12.85 -1.38 -30.36
CA SER A 642 -12.06 -0.71 -31.39
C SER A 642 -10.87 0.07 -30.83
N THR A 643 -10.91 0.45 -29.54
CA THR A 643 -9.82 1.17 -28.88
C THR A 643 -8.53 0.34 -28.81
N GLN A 644 -7.44 0.90 -29.35
CA GLN A 644 -6.10 0.33 -29.23
C GLN A 644 -5.54 0.60 -27.83
N TRP A 645 -5.29 -0.46 -27.06
CA TRP A 645 -4.70 -0.39 -25.71
C TRP A 645 -3.42 -1.23 -25.52
N LYS A 646 -3.03 -2.00 -26.55
CA LYS A 646 -1.94 -2.98 -26.50
C LYS A 646 -0.58 -2.30 -26.71
N PHE A 647 -0.12 -1.63 -25.65
CA PHE A 647 1.11 -0.84 -25.64
C PHE A 647 2.08 -1.29 -24.55
N ALA A 648 3.38 -1.19 -24.83
CA ALA A 648 4.43 -1.11 -23.82
C ALA A 648 4.88 0.35 -23.67
N LEU A 649 5.11 0.83 -22.45
CA LEU A 649 5.68 2.17 -22.25
C LEU A 649 7.15 2.19 -22.64
N ASP A 650 7.59 3.28 -23.27
CA ASP A 650 9.00 3.49 -23.54
C ASP A 650 9.70 3.96 -22.25
N VAL A 651 10.38 3.04 -21.57
CA VAL A 651 11.04 3.35 -20.28
C VAL A 651 12.43 3.97 -20.45
N GLN A 652 12.96 4.03 -21.68
CA GLN A 652 14.24 4.66 -21.99
C GLN A 652 14.09 6.11 -22.46
N ASP A 653 13.03 6.41 -23.23
CA ASP A 653 12.59 7.77 -23.55
C ASP A 653 11.06 7.90 -23.36
N PRO A 654 10.58 8.16 -22.14
CA PRO A 654 9.15 8.22 -21.86
C PRO A 654 8.48 9.54 -22.29
N ASN A 655 9.25 10.63 -22.51
CA ASN A 655 8.75 11.92 -22.99
C ASN A 655 7.45 12.41 -22.29
N LEU A 656 7.45 12.35 -20.95
CA LEU A 656 6.27 12.65 -20.13
C LEU A 656 5.91 14.14 -20.23
N THR A 657 4.73 14.44 -20.76
CA THR A 657 4.23 15.81 -20.92
C THR A 657 2.82 15.96 -20.35
N ILE A 658 2.50 17.14 -19.80
CA ILE A 658 1.26 17.40 -19.05
C ILE A 658 0.35 18.34 -19.84
N GLU A 659 -0.92 17.96 -19.94
CA GLU A 659 -1.99 18.74 -20.57
C GLU A 659 -3.03 19.07 -19.49
N ARG A 660 -3.31 20.36 -19.27
CA ARG A 660 -4.36 20.82 -18.34
C ARG A 660 -5.42 21.64 -19.06
N THR A 661 -6.65 21.50 -18.61
CA THR A 661 -7.78 22.35 -18.98
C THR A 661 -8.41 22.95 -17.71
N ALA A 662 -9.33 23.90 -17.86
CA ALA A 662 -10.07 24.44 -16.73
C ALA A 662 -10.87 23.33 -16.02
N MET A 663 -10.94 23.41 -14.68
CA MET A 663 -11.77 22.52 -13.87
C MET A 663 -13.26 22.73 -14.24
N PRO A 664 -14.01 21.69 -14.65
CA PRO A 664 -15.43 21.87 -14.99
C PRO A 664 -16.27 22.22 -13.76
N ALA A 665 -17.42 22.85 -13.98
CA ALA A 665 -18.24 23.42 -12.92
C ALA A 665 -19.04 22.39 -12.09
N ARG A 666 -19.01 21.09 -12.46
CA ARG A 666 -19.59 19.97 -11.69
C ARG A 666 -18.80 18.67 -11.90
N TRP A 667 -18.64 17.86 -10.85
CA TRP A 667 -18.00 16.53 -10.89
C TRP A 667 -18.80 15.49 -11.69
N ASP A 668 -18.85 15.66 -13.01
CA ASP A 668 -19.30 14.63 -13.96
C ASP A 668 -18.48 14.69 -15.27
N TRP A 669 -17.16 14.66 -15.14
CA TRP A 669 -16.26 14.45 -16.27
C TRP A 669 -15.91 12.95 -16.39
N PRO A 670 -16.28 12.26 -17.49
CA PRO A 670 -15.97 10.84 -17.69
C PRO A 670 -14.49 10.64 -18.05
N LEU A 671 -14.17 10.42 -19.32
CA LEU A 671 -12.79 10.37 -19.82
C LEU A 671 -12.22 11.78 -20.10
N ALA A 672 -13.08 12.80 -20.04
CA ALA A 672 -12.75 14.21 -20.20
C ALA A 672 -12.07 14.81 -18.95
N ALA A 673 -11.13 14.10 -18.35
CA ALA A 673 -10.43 14.54 -17.15
C ALA A 673 -9.69 15.88 -17.39
N PRO A 674 -9.73 16.83 -16.43
CA PRO A 674 -9.15 18.16 -16.61
C PRO A 674 -7.61 18.18 -16.59
N LEU A 675 -7.00 17.07 -16.15
CA LEU A 675 -5.57 16.80 -16.19
C LEU A 675 -5.34 15.53 -17.01
N LYS A 676 -4.45 15.59 -18.00
CA LYS A 676 -4.02 14.44 -18.81
C LYS A 676 -2.50 14.44 -18.93
N LEU A 677 -1.94 13.29 -19.29
CA LEU A 677 -0.50 13.08 -19.42
C LEU A 677 -0.21 12.32 -20.71
N ARG A 678 0.71 12.80 -21.54
CA ARG A 678 1.16 12.11 -22.76
C ARG A 678 2.52 11.49 -22.53
N THR A 679 2.69 10.25 -22.97
CA THR A 679 3.91 9.45 -22.80
C THR A 679 4.22 8.70 -24.09
N ASN A 680 5.49 8.50 -24.41
CA ASN A 680 5.91 7.61 -25.48
C ASN A 680 5.57 6.16 -25.13
N ALA A 681 5.06 5.42 -26.10
CA ALA A 681 4.76 4.00 -26.00
C ALA A 681 4.92 3.30 -27.36
N VAL A 682 5.15 1.99 -27.34
CA VAL A 682 5.31 1.14 -28.54
C VAL A 682 4.14 0.16 -28.60
N ALA A 683 3.52 0.00 -29.77
CA ALA A 683 2.46 -0.98 -29.98
C ALA A 683 3.03 -2.41 -29.98
N VAL A 684 2.40 -3.34 -29.25
CA VAL A 684 2.94 -4.69 -28.99
C VAL A 684 1.96 -5.82 -29.28
N ALA A 685 2.50 -6.98 -29.66
CA ALA A 685 1.76 -8.22 -29.86
C ALA A 685 1.37 -8.86 -28.51
N TRP A 686 0.45 -8.23 -27.79
CA TRP A 686 -0.04 -8.69 -26.48
C TRP A 686 -1.49 -9.15 -26.56
N ASN A 687 -1.73 -10.45 -26.33
CA ASN A 687 -3.05 -11.07 -26.39
C ASN A 687 -3.32 -11.85 -25.08
N PRO A 688 -3.63 -11.16 -23.97
CA PRO A 688 -3.98 -11.82 -22.72
C PRO A 688 -5.35 -12.51 -22.84
N ASP A 689 -5.46 -13.70 -22.25
CA ASP A 689 -6.76 -14.36 -22.00
C ASP A 689 -7.59 -13.49 -21.04
N PRO A 690 -8.87 -13.17 -21.33
CA PRO A 690 -9.73 -12.46 -20.38
C PRO A 690 -9.91 -13.16 -19.02
N LEU A 691 -9.87 -14.50 -18.96
CA LEU A 691 -10.09 -15.24 -17.71
C LEU A 691 -8.82 -15.28 -16.84
N ALA A 692 -7.68 -15.67 -17.43
CA ALA A 692 -6.37 -15.71 -16.76
C ALA A 692 -5.34 -14.72 -17.38
N PRO A 693 -5.61 -13.40 -17.35
CA PRO A 693 -4.77 -12.40 -18.02
C PRO A 693 -3.39 -12.25 -17.38
N ARG A 694 -2.36 -12.10 -18.21
CA ARG A 694 -0.96 -11.87 -17.79
C ARG A 694 -0.30 -10.79 -18.65
N LEU A 695 0.67 -10.09 -18.09
CA LEU A 695 1.60 -9.25 -18.85
C LEU A 695 2.50 -10.15 -19.75
N PRO A 696 3.06 -9.63 -20.86
CA PRO A 696 4.09 -10.33 -21.63
C PRO A 696 5.28 -10.64 -20.73
N LEU A 697 5.77 -11.89 -20.74
CA LEU A 697 6.77 -12.39 -19.80
C LEU A 697 8.10 -11.60 -19.84
N LEU A 698 8.43 -11.01 -21.00
CA LEU A 698 9.68 -10.32 -21.30
C LEU A 698 9.42 -8.88 -21.76
N PRO A 699 10.37 -7.95 -21.52
CA PRO A 699 10.34 -6.61 -22.12
C PRO A 699 10.17 -6.64 -23.64
N ALA A 700 9.31 -5.77 -24.17
CA ALA A 700 8.93 -5.79 -25.57
C ALA A 700 10.01 -5.14 -26.47
N ALA A 701 10.45 -5.85 -27.51
CA ALA A 701 11.36 -5.28 -28.50
C ALA A 701 10.70 -4.11 -29.26
N LYS A 702 11.45 -3.02 -29.44
CA LYS A 702 11.02 -1.81 -30.19
C LYS A 702 10.97 -2.06 -31.71
N GLN A 703 10.10 -2.97 -32.15
CA GLN A 703 9.89 -3.31 -33.57
C GLN A 703 9.04 -2.26 -34.31
N ASN A 704 8.09 -1.64 -33.60
CA ASN A 704 7.28 -0.53 -34.08
C ASN A 704 7.88 0.81 -33.61
N PRO A 705 7.70 1.91 -34.36
CA PRO A 705 8.11 3.23 -33.90
C PRO A 705 7.32 3.64 -32.64
N PRO A 706 7.94 4.35 -31.68
CA PRO A 706 7.23 4.96 -30.56
C PRO A 706 6.17 5.97 -31.04
N GLN A 707 5.07 6.05 -30.30
CA GLN A 707 4.00 7.04 -30.48
C GLN A 707 3.57 7.59 -29.12
N GLN A 708 3.11 8.84 -29.06
CA GLN A 708 2.53 9.37 -27.83
C GLN A 708 1.12 8.82 -27.60
N VAL A 709 0.92 8.13 -26.49
CA VAL A 709 -0.41 7.75 -25.97
C VAL A 709 -0.84 8.75 -24.89
N THR A 710 -2.15 8.99 -24.77
CA THR A 710 -2.71 9.90 -23.76
C THR A 710 -3.29 9.10 -22.60
N LEU A 711 -2.79 9.38 -21.40
CA LEU A 711 -3.25 8.83 -20.14
C LEU A 711 -4.12 9.84 -19.39
N ILE A 712 -5.06 9.35 -18.59
CA ILE A 712 -5.87 10.13 -17.65
C ILE A 712 -5.76 9.54 -16.24
N PRO A 713 -6.15 10.25 -15.17
CA PRO A 713 -6.12 9.72 -13.81
C PRO A 713 -6.92 8.42 -13.67
N TYR A 714 -6.36 7.44 -12.98
CA TYR A 714 -6.90 6.09 -12.77
C TYR A 714 -8.39 6.12 -12.35
N GLY A 715 -8.70 6.98 -11.37
CA GLY A 715 -10.03 7.19 -10.83
C GLY A 715 -11.11 7.67 -11.82
N CYS A 716 -10.71 8.18 -12.99
CA CYS A 716 -11.67 8.60 -14.02
C CYS A 716 -12.17 7.42 -14.90
N THR A 717 -11.51 6.25 -14.84
CA THR A 717 -11.68 5.13 -15.76
C THR A 717 -12.57 3.99 -15.22
N LYS A 718 -13.18 3.22 -16.13
CA LYS A 718 -13.82 1.93 -15.85
C LYS A 718 -13.05 0.76 -16.46
N PHE A 719 -12.63 0.91 -17.71
CA PHE A 719 -11.68 0.01 -18.38
C PHE A 719 -10.38 0.77 -18.64
N ARG A 720 -9.24 0.10 -18.46
CA ARG A 720 -7.93 0.73 -18.26
C ARG A 720 -6.76 -0.23 -18.43
N ILE A 721 -5.61 0.33 -18.83
CA ILE A 721 -4.27 -0.21 -18.56
C ILE A 721 -3.52 0.83 -17.73
N SER A 722 -2.98 0.43 -16.57
CA SER A 722 -2.21 1.30 -15.66
C SER A 722 -0.85 0.71 -15.30
N MET A 723 -0.75 -0.63 -15.26
CA MET A 723 0.49 -1.38 -15.18
C MET A 723 0.81 -1.91 -16.57
N PHE A 724 1.65 -1.16 -17.29
CA PHE A 724 2.00 -1.43 -18.68
C PHE A 724 3.16 -2.43 -18.75
N PRO A 725 3.21 -3.28 -19.80
CA PRO A 725 4.47 -3.85 -20.28
C PRO A 725 5.52 -2.74 -20.53
N VAL A 726 6.80 -3.10 -20.49
CA VAL A 726 7.91 -2.16 -20.73
C VAL A 726 8.64 -2.46 -22.04
N THR A 727 9.26 -1.46 -22.66
CA THR A 727 10.18 -1.68 -23.78
C THR A 727 11.51 -2.26 -23.31
N ALA A 728 12.04 -3.20 -24.09
CA ALA A 728 13.37 -3.74 -23.90
C ALA A 728 14.46 -2.70 -24.17
N GLU A 729 15.56 -2.81 -23.43
CA GLU A 729 16.81 -2.11 -23.72
C GLU A 729 17.34 -2.43 -25.14
N PRO A 730 18.19 -1.56 -25.72
CA PRO A 730 18.95 -1.89 -26.92
C PRO A 730 19.77 -3.17 -26.72
N GLU A 731 19.73 -4.06 -27.71
CA GLU A 731 20.46 -5.32 -27.66
C GLU A 731 21.98 -5.10 -27.76
N VAL A 732 22.74 -5.80 -26.93
CA VAL A 732 24.20 -5.67 -26.93
C VAL A 732 24.80 -6.12 -28.26
N LYS A 733 25.72 -5.32 -28.81
CA LYS A 733 26.43 -5.62 -30.05
C LYS A 733 27.57 -6.62 -29.78
N PRO A 734 27.87 -7.59 -30.66
CA PRO A 734 28.96 -8.54 -30.45
C PRO A 734 30.33 -7.89 -30.19
N SER A 735 30.61 -6.75 -30.83
CA SER A 735 31.83 -5.95 -30.62
C SER A 735 31.89 -5.18 -29.29
N ALA A 736 30.78 -5.17 -28.53
CA ALA A 736 30.65 -4.50 -27.24
C ALA A 736 30.57 -5.49 -26.04
N ILE A 737 30.78 -6.79 -26.27
CA ILE A 737 30.79 -7.80 -25.20
C ILE A 737 31.99 -7.57 -24.26
N ARG A 738 31.71 -7.36 -22.97
CA ARG A 738 32.70 -7.23 -21.89
C ARG A 738 32.48 -8.21 -20.73
N ARG A 739 31.25 -8.69 -20.51
CA ARG A 739 30.88 -9.69 -19.49
C ARG A 739 30.15 -10.88 -20.14
N ILE A 740 30.62 -12.11 -19.93
CA ILE A 740 29.96 -13.34 -20.44
C ILE A 740 29.53 -14.26 -19.30
N LEU A 741 28.26 -14.65 -19.28
CA LEU A 741 27.73 -15.64 -18.34
C LEU A 741 27.55 -16.99 -19.05
N PHE A 742 28.21 -18.04 -18.55
CA PHE A 742 28.03 -19.42 -19.00
C PHE A 742 27.24 -20.22 -17.96
N LEU A 743 26.06 -20.71 -18.36
CA LEU A 743 25.17 -21.53 -17.53
C LEU A 743 25.04 -22.92 -18.17
N GLY A 744 25.48 -23.99 -17.53
CA GLY A 744 25.33 -25.34 -18.08
C GLY A 744 25.69 -26.45 -17.11
N ASN A 745 25.85 -27.68 -17.60
CA ASN A 745 26.22 -28.86 -16.78
C ASN A 745 27.73 -29.18 -16.85
N SER A 746 28.10 -30.46 -16.68
CA SER A 746 29.48 -30.97 -16.68
C SER A 746 30.26 -30.64 -17.95
N ILE A 747 29.60 -30.49 -19.11
CA ILE A 747 30.25 -30.03 -20.36
C ILE A 747 30.76 -28.59 -20.23
N THR A 748 30.15 -27.78 -19.35
CA THR A 748 30.49 -26.36 -19.13
C THR A 748 31.45 -26.17 -17.97
N LEU A 749 31.20 -26.84 -16.85
CA LEU A 749 32.08 -26.80 -15.68
C LEU A 749 31.83 -28.02 -14.79
N HIS A 750 32.88 -28.78 -14.47
CA HIS A 750 32.82 -29.80 -13.43
C HIS A 750 34.10 -29.78 -12.59
N GLY A 751 33.94 -29.66 -11.27
CA GLY A 751 35.06 -29.73 -10.32
C GLY A 751 35.66 -31.14 -10.20
N PRO A 752 36.81 -31.29 -9.53
CA PRO A 752 37.50 -32.59 -9.43
C PRO A 752 36.61 -33.65 -8.77
N ASN A 753 36.53 -34.83 -9.38
CA ASN A 753 35.91 -36.02 -8.82
C ASN A 753 36.80 -37.25 -9.09
N PRO A 754 37.71 -37.58 -8.16
CA PRO A 754 38.61 -38.73 -8.29
C PRO A 754 37.88 -40.07 -8.47
N GLY A 755 36.65 -40.22 -7.96
CA GLY A 755 35.86 -41.44 -8.07
C GLY A 755 35.44 -41.80 -9.51
N ILE A 756 35.49 -40.84 -10.43
CA ILE A 756 35.29 -41.05 -11.87
C ILE A 756 36.56 -40.76 -12.70
N GLY A 757 37.72 -40.65 -12.04
CA GLY A 757 39.00 -40.33 -12.70
C GLY A 757 39.12 -38.89 -13.21
N TRP A 758 38.26 -37.96 -12.79
CA TRP A 758 38.29 -36.57 -13.23
C TRP A 758 39.01 -35.66 -12.22
N THR A 759 39.99 -34.90 -12.68
CA THR A 759 40.82 -34.02 -11.82
C THR A 759 40.79 -32.54 -12.22
N GLY A 760 40.14 -32.20 -13.34
CA GLY A 760 40.01 -30.81 -13.79
C GLY A 760 38.95 -30.01 -13.04
N ASN A 761 38.94 -28.70 -13.27
CA ASN A 761 37.92 -27.76 -12.76
C ASN A 761 37.46 -26.81 -13.89
N TRP A 762 37.03 -27.41 -14.99
CA TRP A 762 36.64 -26.78 -16.26
C TRP A 762 35.65 -27.70 -16.99
N GLY A 763 35.34 -27.48 -18.27
CA GLY A 763 34.49 -28.39 -19.05
C GLY A 763 35.03 -29.83 -19.08
N MET A 764 34.20 -30.81 -18.67
CA MET A 764 34.65 -32.19 -18.45
C MET A 764 35.20 -32.85 -19.73
N ALA A 765 36.29 -33.60 -19.56
CA ALA A 765 37.07 -34.34 -20.56
C ALA A 765 37.95 -33.53 -21.53
N ALA A 766 37.90 -32.19 -21.50
CA ALA A 766 38.93 -31.34 -22.10
C ALA A 766 40.27 -31.51 -21.35
N SER A 767 41.39 -31.53 -22.08
CA SER A 767 42.73 -31.80 -21.51
C SER A 767 43.22 -30.72 -20.56
N SER A 768 42.87 -29.47 -20.82
CA SER A 768 43.21 -28.30 -20.02
C SER A 768 42.12 -27.22 -20.13
N GLN A 769 42.14 -26.28 -19.20
CA GLN A 769 41.17 -25.18 -19.14
C GLN A 769 41.06 -24.39 -20.45
N ASP A 770 42.18 -24.14 -21.15
CA ASP A 770 42.22 -23.42 -22.44
C ASP A 770 41.70 -24.23 -23.63
N LYS A 771 41.29 -25.50 -23.42
CA LYS A 771 40.71 -26.40 -24.42
C LYS A 771 39.23 -26.66 -24.22
N ASP A 772 38.61 -26.21 -23.12
CA ASP A 772 37.16 -26.27 -22.98
C ASP A 772 36.45 -25.22 -23.86
N TYR A 773 35.16 -25.42 -24.12
CA TYR A 773 34.45 -24.52 -25.03
C TYR A 773 34.28 -23.11 -24.43
N VAL A 774 34.27 -22.96 -23.10
CA VAL A 774 34.06 -21.68 -22.38
C VAL A 774 35.24 -20.76 -22.64
N HIS A 775 36.46 -21.24 -22.44
CA HIS A 775 37.68 -20.45 -22.63
C HIS A 775 38.01 -20.26 -24.10
N LEU A 776 37.65 -21.22 -24.97
CA LEU A 776 37.77 -21.06 -26.43
C LEU A 776 36.80 -20.01 -26.99
N VAL A 777 35.54 -19.96 -26.55
CA VAL A 777 34.58 -18.87 -26.87
C VAL A 777 35.12 -17.54 -26.36
N THR A 778 35.56 -17.49 -25.09
CA THR A 778 36.07 -16.27 -24.46
C THR A 778 37.29 -15.72 -25.19
N GLY A 779 38.26 -16.58 -25.53
CA GLY A 779 39.45 -16.20 -26.29
C GLY A 779 39.16 -15.77 -27.72
N ALA A 780 38.12 -16.33 -28.36
CA ALA A 780 37.67 -15.88 -29.68
C ALA A 780 37.00 -14.51 -29.63
N LEU A 781 36.13 -14.27 -28.65
CA LEU A 781 35.49 -12.97 -28.44
C LEU A 781 36.47 -11.90 -27.96
N ALA A 782 37.50 -12.26 -27.18
CA ALA A 782 38.59 -11.36 -26.82
C ALA A 782 39.32 -10.80 -28.06
N ARG A 783 39.61 -11.65 -29.04
CA ARG A 783 40.20 -11.25 -30.34
C ARG A 783 39.27 -10.36 -31.16
N HIS A 784 37.95 -10.54 -31.07
CA HIS A 784 36.98 -9.71 -31.77
C HIS A 784 36.74 -8.34 -31.10
N CYS A 785 36.68 -8.30 -29.77
CA CYS A 785 36.30 -7.12 -28.98
C CYS A 785 37.50 -6.25 -28.56
N GLY A 786 38.73 -6.65 -28.91
CA GLY A 786 39.97 -5.92 -28.59
C GLY A 786 40.41 -5.98 -27.11
N ALA A 787 39.67 -6.67 -26.26
CA ALA A 787 40.00 -6.92 -24.85
C ALA A 787 39.29 -8.19 -24.36
N THR A 788 39.91 -8.92 -23.43
CA THR A 788 39.34 -10.13 -22.84
C THR A 788 38.08 -9.82 -22.03
N PRO A 789 36.94 -10.46 -22.31
CA PRO A 789 35.75 -10.34 -21.48
C PRO A 789 35.98 -10.94 -20.08
N GLU A 790 35.40 -10.32 -19.06
CA GLU A 790 35.17 -10.93 -17.76
C GLU A 790 34.15 -12.07 -17.93
N ILE A 791 34.33 -13.19 -17.22
CA ILE A 791 33.44 -14.34 -17.33
C ILE A 791 32.94 -14.82 -15.97
N MET A 792 31.67 -15.21 -15.92
CA MET A 792 31.10 -15.99 -14.84
C MET A 792 30.66 -17.35 -15.41
N VAL A 793 31.01 -18.43 -14.71
CA VAL A 793 30.69 -19.80 -15.13
C VAL A 793 29.96 -20.50 -13.98
N ARG A 794 28.80 -21.08 -14.24
CA ARG A 794 27.97 -21.77 -13.24
C ARG A 794 27.54 -23.14 -13.74
N ASN A 795 27.83 -24.17 -12.95
CA ASN A 795 27.16 -25.45 -13.12
C ASN A 795 25.72 -25.34 -12.60
N ILE A 796 24.73 -25.68 -13.43
CA ILE A 796 23.30 -25.69 -13.11
C ILE A 796 22.65 -27.06 -13.39
N ALA A 797 23.41 -28.15 -13.29
CA ALA A 797 22.88 -29.51 -13.44
C ALA A 797 21.74 -29.83 -12.45
N ASP A 798 21.70 -29.15 -11.30
CA ASP A 798 20.61 -29.28 -10.32
C ASP A 798 19.34 -28.51 -10.72
N PHE A 799 19.43 -27.49 -11.57
CA PHE A 799 18.25 -26.96 -12.28
C PHE A 799 17.75 -27.99 -13.29
N GLU A 800 18.63 -28.61 -14.08
CA GLU A 800 18.22 -29.62 -15.07
C GLU A 800 17.53 -30.84 -14.45
N ARG A 801 17.92 -31.24 -13.24
CA ARG A 801 17.28 -32.32 -12.48
C ARG A 801 15.95 -31.93 -11.85
N ASN A 802 15.73 -30.63 -11.56
CA ASN A 802 14.62 -30.13 -10.74
C ASN A 802 13.89 -28.95 -11.42
N TYR A 803 13.82 -28.90 -12.75
CA TYR A 803 13.41 -27.71 -13.52
C TYR A 803 12.00 -27.18 -13.19
N ALA A 804 11.13 -28.03 -12.64
CA ALA A 804 9.77 -27.67 -12.23
C ALA A 804 9.67 -27.02 -10.83
N THR A 805 10.71 -27.16 -9.99
CA THR A 805 10.72 -26.74 -8.57
C THR A 805 11.92 -25.87 -8.17
N TYR A 806 12.91 -25.72 -9.05
CA TYR A 806 14.12 -24.93 -8.82
C TYR A 806 13.82 -23.41 -8.78
N ASP A 807 14.08 -22.77 -7.65
CA ASP A 807 13.92 -21.31 -7.47
C ASP A 807 15.03 -20.54 -8.21
N VAL A 808 14.82 -20.31 -9.51
CA VAL A 808 15.75 -19.61 -10.40
C VAL A 808 16.13 -18.23 -9.85
N ASP A 809 15.15 -17.44 -9.38
CA ASP A 809 15.39 -16.08 -8.88
C ASP A 809 16.26 -16.06 -7.63
N LEU A 810 16.19 -17.07 -6.76
CA LEU A 810 17.02 -17.16 -5.55
C LEU A 810 18.40 -17.78 -5.82
N GLN A 811 18.43 -18.91 -6.53
CA GLN A 811 19.63 -19.74 -6.69
C GLN A 811 20.65 -19.17 -7.70
N LEU A 812 20.21 -18.34 -8.64
CA LEU A 812 21.06 -17.72 -9.67
C LEU A 812 21.14 -16.18 -9.53
N LYS A 813 20.78 -15.61 -8.37
CA LYS A 813 20.73 -14.15 -8.17
C LYS A 813 22.07 -13.44 -8.39
N ASP A 814 23.17 -14.10 -8.08
CA ASP A 814 24.53 -13.62 -8.36
C ASP A 814 24.86 -13.60 -9.86
N CYS A 815 24.36 -14.59 -10.60
CA CYS A 815 24.48 -14.69 -12.05
C CYS A 815 23.68 -13.59 -12.78
N PHE A 816 22.55 -13.15 -12.22
CA PHE A 816 21.80 -12.01 -12.76
C PHE A 816 22.41 -10.66 -12.34
N ALA A 817 22.91 -10.55 -11.10
CA ALA A 817 23.64 -9.36 -10.62
C ALA A 817 24.97 -9.10 -11.37
N PHE A 818 25.48 -10.09 -12.10
CA PHE A 818 26.62 -9.94 -13.01
C PHE A 818 26.32 -9.10 -14.26
N GLU A 819 25.04 -8.85 -14.59
CA GLU A 819 24.59 -8.03 -15.73
C GLU A 819 25.31 -8.32 -17.07
N PRO A 820 25.34 -9.59 -17.53
CA PRO A 820 26.12 -10.00 -18.71
C PRO A 820 25.80 -9.21 -19.98
N ASP A 821 26.76 -9.20 -20.92
CA ASP A 821 26.60 -8.76 -22.31
C ASP A 821 26.22 -9.92 -23.24
N LEU A 822 26.68 -11.13 -22.90
CA LEU A 822 26.37 -12.39 -23.58
C LEU A 822 26.05 -13.44 -22.52
N VAL A 823 24.96 -14.20 -22.73
CA VAL A 823 24.65 -15.40 -21.95
C VAL A 823 24.68 -16.62 -22.85
N VAL A 824 25.39 -17.66 -22.43
CA VAL A 824 25.44 -18.96 -23.09
C VAL A 824 24.77 -19.98 -22.18
N LEU A 825 23.56 -20.40 -22.55
CA LEU A 825 22.77 -21.41 -21.85
C LEU A 825 22.96 -22.78 -22.54
N ALA A 826 23.60 -23.68 -21.79
CA ALA A 826 24.19 -24.92 -22.27
C ALA A 826 23.75 -26.12 -21.42
N ILE A 827 22.45 -26.43 -21.50
CA ILE A 827 21.73 -27.44 -20.72
C ILE A 827 21.03 -28.47 -21.62
N GLY A 828 20.55 -29.56 -21.00
CA GLY A 828 19.67 -30.56 -21.61
C GLY A 828 20.08 -31.99 -21.24
N GLU A 829 21.37 -32.22 -21.00
CA GLU A 829 21.94 -33.54 -20.72
C GLU A 829 21.43 -34.18 -19.42
N ASN A 830 21.20 -33.41 -18.36
CA ASN A 830 20.78 -33.92 -17.05
C ASN A 830 19.25 -33.86 -16.81
N VAL A 831 18.50 -33.31 -17.77
CA VAL A 831 17.03 -33.33 -17.80
C VAL A 831 16.53 -34.77 -17.98
N SER A 832 15.41 -35.13 -17.37
CA SER A 832 14.70 -36.40 -17.62
C SER A 832 14.18 -36.51 -19.08
N ALA A 833 13.58 -37.65 -19.42
CA ALA A 833 12.81 -37.76 -20.65
C ALA A 833 11.54 -36.89 -20.57
N LEU A 834 11.18 -36.23 -21.67
CA LEU A 834 10.06 -35.26 -21.74
C LEU A 834 8.84 -35.92 -22.40
N ASP A 835 8.37 -37.00 -21.79
CA ASP A 835 7.42 -37.94 -22.39
C ASP A 835 5.94 -37.47 -22.34
N SER A 836 5.68 -36.30 -21.73
CA SER A 836 4.36 -35.65 -21.70
C SER A 836 4.45 -34.16 -22.05
N GLU A 837 3.34 -33.58 -22.51
CA GLU A 837 3.25 -32.13 -22.75
C GLU A 837 3.38 -31.31 -21.46
N ASP A 838 2.97 -31.86 -20.31
CA ASP A 838 3.20 -31.23 -19.00
C ASP A 838 4.70 -31.13 -18.68
N ALA A 839 5.46 -32.20 -18.89
CA ALA A 839 6.91 -32.21 -18.67
C ALA A 839 7.63 -31.21 -19.59
N LYS A 840 7.24 -31.17 -20.88
CA LYS A 840 7.74 -30.17 -21.85
C LYS A 840 7.40 -28.74 -21.42
N SER A 841 6.16 -28.51 -20.97
CA SER A 841 5.68 -27.19 -20.53
C SER A 841 6.38 -26.71 -19.27
N GLN A 842 6.57 -27.59 -18.28
CA GLN A 842 7.33 -27.30 -17.05
C GLN A 842 8.81 -27.02 -17.36
N PHE A 843 9.45 -27.82 -18.23
CA PHE A 843 10.83 -27.57 -18.63
C PHE A 843 10.97 -26.24 -19.38
N LYS A 844 10.05 -25.94 -20.32
CA LYS A 844 9.99 -24.64 -21.01
C LYS A 844 9.84 -23.50 -20.02
N ALA A 845 8.94 -23.60 -19.04
CA ALA A 845 8.72 -22.57 -18.03
C ALA A 845 9.96 -22.35 -17.14
N GLY A 846 10.65 -23.41 -16.74
CA GLY A 846 11.92 -23.33 -16.02
C GLY A 846 13.00 -22.58 -16.83
N VAL A 847 13.16 -22.92 -18.11
CA VAL A 847 14.11 -22.24 -19.01
C VAL A 847 13.72 -20.77 -19.22
N MET A 848 12.44 -20.49 -19.47
CA MET A 848 11.94 -19.13 -19.65
C MET A 848 12.08 -18.27 -18.38
N ASN A 849 12.11 -18.85 -17.18
CA ASN A 849 12.47 -18.12 -15.96
C ASN A 849 13.94 -17.66 -15.95
N ILE A 850 14.89 -18.52 -16.38
CA ILE A 850 16.31 -18.12 -16.50
C ILE A 850 16.45 -16.99 -17.53
N LEU A 851 15.76 -17.09 -18.66
CA LEU A 851 15.79 -16.09 -19.73
C LEU A 851 15.08 -14.78 -19.30
N ARG A 852 13.96 -14.86 -18.57
CA ARG A 852 13.29 -13.70 -17.96
C ARG A 852 14.22 -12.93 -17.04
N CYS A 853 14.87 -13.61 -16.09
CA CYS A 853 15.79 -12.96 -15.15
C CYS A 853 17.02 -12.37 -15.85
N THR A 854 17.55 -13.07 -16.86
CA THR A 854 18.65 -12.59 -17.72
C THR A 854 18.28 -11.30 -18.45
N LEU A 855 17.04 -11.17 -18.91
CA LEU A 855 16.52 -10.02 -19.67
C LEU A 855 15.84 -8.95 -18.77
N ALA A 856 15.89 -9.09 -17.44
CA ALA A 856 15.07 -8.33 -16.49
C ALA A 856 15.53 -6.89 -16.19
N GLY A 857 16.68 -6.48 -16.73
CA GLY A 857 17.26 -5.14 -16.52
C GLY A 857 18.23 -4.66 -17.59
N ARG A 858 18.67 -5.56 -18.49
CA ARG A 858 19.49 -5.27 -19.67
C ARG A 858 19.16 -6.30 -20.74
N ARG A 859 19.55 -6.05 -22.00
CA ARG A 859 19.34 -6.99 -23.12
C ARG A 859 20.66 -7.56 -23.66
N PRO A 860 21.28 -8.52 -22.96
CA PRO A 860 22.40 -9.29 -23.50
C PRO A 860 22.02 -10.02 -24.80
N LEU A 861 23.03 -10.42 -25.55
CA LEU A 861 22.88 -11.50 -26.52
C LEU A 861 22.62 -12.80 -25.75
N VAL A 862 21.58 -13.53 -26.11
CA VAL A 862 21.25 -14.84 -25.53
C VAL A 862 21.59 -15.91 -26.55
N VAL A 863 22.42 -16.87 -26.18
CA VAL A 863 22.67 -18.11 -26.93
C VAL A 863 22.09 -19.27 -26.14
N VAL A 864 21.23 -20.07 -26.75
CA VAL A 864 20.80 -21.37 -26.22
C VAL A 864 21.25 -22.45 -27.20
N ARG A 865 21.95 -23.48 -26.73
CA ARG A 865 22.39 -24.59 -27.58
C ARG A 865 21.51 -25.83 -27.40
N SER A 866 21.45 -26.71 -28.41
CA SER A 866 20.80 -28.02 -28.31
C SER A 866 21.58 -28.96 -27.39
N CYS A 867 21.00 -30.08 -26.97
CA CYS A 867 21.74 -31.20 -26.38
C CYS A 867 22.93 -31.60 -27.28
N PHE A 868 24.06 -31.96 -26.66
CA PHE A 868 25.19 -32.61 -27.33
C PHE A 868 24.82 -34.08 -27.62
N TRP A 869 24.37 -34.81 -26.61
CA TRP A 869 23.70 -36.10 -26.78
C TRP A 869 22.25 -35.83 -27.23
N THR A 870 22.06 -35.79 -28.55
CA THR A 870 20.84 -35.28 -29.24
C THR A 870 19.54 -35.81 -28.65
N ASN A 871 18.54 -34.95 -28.42
CA ASN A 871 17.21 -35.37 -27.97
C ASN A 871 16.15 -34.40 -28.52
N ALA A 872 15.42 -34.84 -29.55
CA ALA A 872 14.50 -33.97 -30.30
C ALA A 872 13.46 -33.24 -29.43
N ALA A 873 12.93 -33.87 -28.36
CA ALA A 873 11.96 -33.23 -27.48
C ALA A 873 12.58 -32.10 -26.64
N LYS A 874 13.76 -32.34 -26.05
CA LYS A 874 14.52 -31.30 -25.32
C LYS A 874 14.98 -30.19 -26.25
N ASP A 875 15.51 -30.56 -27.41
CA ASP A 875 16.03 -29.64 -28.43
C ASP A 875 14.93 -28.73 -28.98
N GLN A 876 13.72 -29.26 -29.18
CA GLN A 876 12.53 -28.49 -29.55
C GLN A 876 12.13 -27.49 -28.46
N VAL A 877 12.07 -27.91 -27.19
CA VAL A 877 11.70 -27.01 -26.07
C VAL A 877 12.74 -25.90 -25.89
N LEU A 878 14.03 -26.23 -25.94
CA LEU A 878 15.12 -25.24 -25.85
C LEU A 878 15.09 -24.25 -27.03
N SER A 879 14.82 -24.73 -28.24
CA SER A 879 14.66 -23.87 -29.43
C SER A 879 13.46 -22.94 -29.32
N GLN A 880 12.30 -23.44 -28.86
CA GLN A 880 11.11 -22.62 -28.63
C GLN A 880 11.32 -21.55 -27.56
N ALA A 881 11.94 -21.89 -26.42
CA ALA A 881 12.25 -20.93 -25.37
C ALA A 881 13.26 -19.86 -25.84
N CYS A 882 14.27 -20.28 -26.61
CA CYS A 882 15.25 -19.36 -27.21
C CYS A 882 14.59 -18.37 -28.18
N GLN A 883 13.71 -18.85 -29.07
CA GLN A 883 12.97 -18.01 -30.03
C GLN A 883 12.03 -17.03 -29.32
N GLU A 884 11.31 -17.48 -28.29
CA GLU A 884 10.43 -16.62 -27.48
C GLU A 884 11.19 -15.52 -26.73
N ALA A 885 12.44 -15.80 -26.34
CA ALA A 885 13.37 -14.82 -25.77
C ALA A 885 14.10 -13.94 -26.80
N GLY A 886 13.87 -14.12 -28.10
CA GLY A 886 14.58 -13.41 -29.17
C GLY A 886 16.06 -13.81 -29.31
N GLY A 887 16.46 -14.94 -28.72
CA GLY A 887 17.83 -15.43 -28.68
C GLY A 887 18.28 -16.23 -29.90
N ILE A 888 19.56 -16.57 -29.90
CA ILE A 888 20.28 -17.30 -30.94
C ILE A 888 20.29 -18.79 -30.59
N PHE A 889 19.49 -19.61 -31.29
CA PHE A 889 19.53 -21.06 -31.09
C PHE A 889 20.66 -21.73 -31.91
N VAL A 890 21.51 -22.50 -31.23
CA VAL A 890 22.68 -23.17 -31.84
C VAL A 890 22.52 -24.68 -31.75
N ASN A 891 22.13 -25.30 -32.87
CA ASN A 891 22.04 -26.75 -32.98
C ASN A 891 23.46 -27.37 -33.04
N ILE A 892 23.85 -28.05 -31.96
CA ILE A 892 25.10 -28.82 -31.84
C ILE A 892 24.88 -30.34 -31.86
N GLY A 893 23.63 -30.82 -31.95
CA GLY A 893 23.31 -32.25 -31.93
C GLY A 893 24.15 -33.11 -32.90
N PRO A 894 24.34 -32.68 -34.17
CA PRO A 894 25.23 -33.38 -35.11
C PRO A 894 26.69 -33.50 -34.65
N LEU A 895 27.18 -32.58 -33.80
CA LEU A 895 28.54 -32.66 -33.26
C LEU A 895 28.70 -33.80 -32.25
N GLY A 896 27.66 -34.14 -31.50
CA GLY A 896 27.67 -35.28 -30.57
C GLY A 896 27.39 -36.63 -31.24
N GLN A 897 26.97 -36.63 -32.51
CA GLN A 897 26.83 -37.84 -33.34
C GLN A 897 28.13 -38.21 -34.08
N ASP A 898 28.99 -37.24 -34.37
CA ASP A 898 30.38 -37.51 -34.80
C ASP A 898 31.19 -38.06 -33.61
N ALA A 899 31.41 -39.37 -33.60
CA ALA A 899 32.19 -40.06 -32.58
C ALA A 899 33.59 -39.46 -32.39
N ALA A 900 34.20 -38.88 -33.44
CA ALA A 900 35.51 -38.25 -33.34
C ALA A 900 35.50 -36.90 -32.59
N ASN A 901 34.35 -36.45 -32.06
CA ASN A 901 34.26 -35.34 -31.11
C ASN A 901 34.19 -35.81 -29.64
N ALA A 902 33.95 -37.10 -29.39
CA ALA A 902 33.93 -37.66 -28.03
C ALA A 902 35.36 -37.92 -27.53
N ALA A 903 35.60 -37.66 -26.25
CA ALA A 903 36.94 -37.69 -25.66
C ALA A 903 37.64 -39.06 -25.78
N ARG A 904 36.88 -40.16 -25.82
CA ARG A 904 37.39 -41.52 -26.09
C ARG A 904 38.09 -41.70 -27.44
N SER A 905 37.86 -40.81 -28.40
CA SER A 905 38.57 -40.82 -29.69
C SER A 905 39.89 -40.02 -29.68
N GLU A 906 40.18 -39.32 -28.58
CA GLU A 906 41.44 -38.58 -28.37
C GLU A 906 42.33 -39.23 -27.32
N ARG A 907 41.74 -39.72 -26.22
CA ARG A 907 42.45 -40.18 -25.01
C ARG A 907 41.70 -41.33 -24.31
N SER A 908 42.44 -42.17 -23.59
CA SER A 908 41.87 -43.19 -22.71
C SER A 908 41.37 -42.58 -21.40
N PHE A 909 40.22 -43.05 -20.90
CA PHE A 909 39.66 -42.68 -19.61
C PHE A 909 39.22 -43.93 -18.84
N THR A 910 39.25 -43.89 -17.51
CA THR A 910 38.87 -45.01 -16.63
C THR A 910 37.35 -45.12 -16.41
N HIS A 911 36.58 -44.08 -16.75
CA HIS A 911 35.13 -44.02 -16.55
C HIS A 911 34.42 -43.66 -17.86
N ASP A 912 33.58 -44.56 -18.37
CA ASP A 912 32.88 -44.41 -19.65
C ASP A 912 32.09 -43.10 -19.78
N GLY A 913 31.51 -42.62 -18.67
CA GLY A 913 30.79 -41.35 -18.64
C GLY A 913 31.69 -40.14 -18.94
N VAL A 914 32.95 -40.14 -18.50
CA VAL A 914 33.92 -39.08 -18.85
C VAL A 914 34.36 -39.26 -20.30
N ALA A 915 34.63 -40.49 -20.73
CA ALA A 915 34.98 -40.84 -22.10
C ALA A 915 33.88 -40.53 -23.15
N GLY A 916 32.62 -40.31 -22.72
CA GLY A 916 31.49 -39.92 -23.57
C GLY A 916 31.25 -38.40 -23.69
N HIS A 917 31.93 -37.58 -22.90
CA HIS A 917 31.90 -36.11 -23.04
C HIS A 917 32.69 -35.66 -24.28
N PRO A 918 32.46 -34.42 -24.78
CA PRO A 918 33.29 -33.86 -25.85
C PRO A 918 34.77 -33.76 -25.44
N GLY A 919 35.66 -34.23 -26.32
CA GLY A 919 37.11 -34.02 -26.21
C GLY A 919 37.51 -32.60 -26.65
N ASP A 920 38.80 -32.32 -26.79
CA ASP A 920 39.32 -31.01 -27.20
C ASP A 920 38.79 -30.61 -28.59
N LYS A 921 38.67 -31.55 -29.53
CA LYS A 921 38.04 -31.35 -30.85
C LYS A 921 36.55 -31.05 -30.72
N GLY A 922 35.85 -31.77 -29.83
CA GLY A 922 34.43 -31.55 -29.56
C GLY A 922 34.15 -30.18 -28.93
N MET A 923 34.91 -29.81 -27.90
CA MET A 923 34.87 -28.50 -27.25
C MET A 923 35.18 -27.38 -28.25
N GLN A 924 36.20 -27.55 -29.09
CA GLN A 924 36.53 -26.59 -30.15
C GLN A 924 35.42 -26.47 -31.21
N ALA A 925 34.73 -27.56 -31.55
CA ALA A 925 33.59 -27.53 -32.47
C ALA A 925 32.37 -26.80 -31.87
N ILE A 926 32.04 -27.06 -30.59
CA ILE A 926 30.99 -26.35 -29.85
C ILE A 926 31.32 -24.84 -29.78
N ALA A 927 32.56 -24.49 -29.41
CA ALA A 927 33.01 -23.10 -29.36
C ALA A 927 32.91 -22.39 -30.72
N ASN A 928 33.33 -23.06 -31.80
CA ASN A 928 33.23 -22.53 -33.16
C ASN A 928 31.77 -22.30 -33.60
N ALA A 929 30.84 -23.19 -33.23
CA ALA A 929 29.43 -23.03 -33.52
C ALA A 929 28.82 -21.82 -32.78
N ILE A 930 29.12 -21.67 -31.49
CA ILE A 930 28.67 -20.53 -30.66
C ILE A 930 29.23 -19.20 -31.20
N VAL A 931 30.54 -19.11 -31.41
CA VAL A 931 31.21 -17.89 -31.89
C VAL A 931 30.69 -17.50 -33.27
N LYS A 932 30.54 -18.45 -34.19
CA LYS A 932 29.97 -18.19 -35.52
C LYS A 932 28.57 -17.59 -35.42
N ALA A 933 27.72 -18.13 -34.55
CA ALA A 933 26.35 -17.65 -34.38
C ALA A 933 26.30 -16.22 -33.79
N VAL A 934 27.04 -15.98 -32.69
CA VAL A 934 27.15 -14.65 -32.05
C VAL A 934 27.64 -13.58 -33.01
N LEU A 935 28.71 -13.86 -33.78
CA LEU A 935 29.28 -12.88 -34.72
C LEU A 935 28.43 -12.67 -35.98
N SER A 936 27.55 -13.62 -36.34
CA SER A 936 26.68 -13.51 -37.51
C SER A 936 25.36 -12.76 -37.25
N HIS A 937 24.92 -12.69 -35.99
CA HIS A 937 23.59 -12.18 -35.58
C HIS A 937 23.25 -10.80 -36.15
N GLN A 938 24.23 -9.88 -36.20
CA GLN A 938 24.01 -8.52 -36.73
C GLN A 938 23.73 -8.46 -38.24
N ALA A 939 24.16 -9.45 -39.02
CA ALA A 939 23.97 -9.44 -40.47
C ALA A 939 22.49 -9.61 -40.87
N ALA A 940 21.67 -10.25 -40.04
CA ALA A 940 20.26 -10.48 -40.31
C ALA A 940 19.40 -9.22 -40.10
N GLY A 941 19.71 -8.39 -39.10
CA GLY A 941 18.85 -7.26 -38.68
C GLY A 941 18.71 -6.11 -39.68
N ILE A 942 19.54 -6.07 -40.73
CA ILE A 942 19.49 -5.05 -41.80
C ILE A 942 18.78 -5.60 -43.06
N GLY A 943 18.59 -6.93 -43.14
CA GLY A 943 18.08 -7.65 -44.30
C GLY A 943 16.55 -7.73 -44.38
N GLY A 944 15.84 -6.60 -44.26
CA GLY A 944 14.39 -6.54 -44.48
C GLY A 944 14.00 -7.13 -45.85
N THR A 945 13.02 -8.04 -45.87
CA THR A 945 12.76 -8.93 -47.02
C THR A 945 12.39 -8.20 -48.31
N ARG A 946 13.31 -8.21 -49.29
CA ARG A 946 12.99 -8.10 -50.72
C ARG A 946 12.96 -9.49 -51.37
N LYS A 947 11.84 -10.20 -51.18
CA LYS A 947 11.32 -11.23 -52.09
C LYS A 947 9.80 -11.25 -51.98
#